data_AF-A0A2A5VUY7-F1
#
_entry.id   AF-A0A2A5VUY7-F1
#
_cell.length_a   1.000
_cell.length_b   1.000
_cell.length_c   1.000
_cell.angle_alpha   90.00
_cell.angle_beta   90.00
_cell.angle_gamma   90.00
#
_symmetry.space_group_name_H-M   'P 1'
#
loop_
_entity.id
_entity.type
_entity.pdbx_description
1 polymer ?
#
loop_
_entity_poly.entity_id
_entity_poly.type
_entity_poly.pdbx_seq_one_letter_code
_entity_poly.pdbx_strand_id
1 'polypeptide(L)'
;MRRTWHALILTILMLSSGCLGMLEGDSSGETMKESIPLELSLTGDTEFEFNQPVFLSGECNCGELDAKIVASVANGVVQGTVEVGTDTFTVDFGILPSGTYNVRITMTNEISTQETEVLFASVTISNPPEDPVSISAFPPVIYVEPDESVIARAKIVHSALNTCSGVWVDELERIQTVSISGEYASIPLGFVESSFNGTFRISCGSSEVTTDNVSVYVYVFVEENPDLDGDGIPDEADRCVESSVAFVSTPSNDIDGDGCHDISEDTDDDDDGRSDTSDRCARGLIGWDSTNTDFDHDSDGCQDVSEDDDDDDDTITDPYDNCPLGTPGWQSTGASDYDRDGCRDSDDDLDDDNDGTLDEVDSCPRGVIGWAQSDTTDYDMDGCRDSDEDGDDDDDGVIDFDDQCMRTQLGAAVNEFGCASYEWDGDGDGVMDDTDQCSGTPTGLDVNEVGCADLDGDGIFANVDQCPDSESRWTPNSEGCTVLQVPISWNTGPSSTERFGIAGDFTLQTKSGNWVMSRDWDGESTYLFIFNQDSSSYMSAIWNQDIGRFLNTLPENTHVFFGSFDSDYRNDIDAMNNRVNSYRNGLNDADKAWVDSHVHYIDQQGGAIGGGLGGVIGDWSAFYYGMDRFQQWREIGSLYNWVGTHGVQYRLDYIAKMPLQFNSEFPTEMRRHDPGVTVVDIMVAQRHIGGWQGGHSSLANGSFPNASTMEGFNTMELYMHHGCSEHRDRYQKSDGSYGGCHEWDYSQYMQICDEVGNSSTCSTEFGYWITTYGREGRWLTDISPRLFELFDGGDHMFRYRGANGGWLNVSVYLSNWEDEGLRPTGAELAFNGGSFRGEYNNESQYKRVHDLQIPAGTEKIEIYAVITGHGFGKDNANCAEFCNHEHRYSMNGFVTQEDHPMAGNDSVGGDSEGCAKEMHNGAQANQLGTWPYGRAGWCAGQDVKPWIYDITDWIDLASGQNSLRYQGLYNGQNYVPQNEQSGANQDIHANIWVVYYTNVSENISAQVDDSPGVATPTNDTGQIQTTVEIIRQEECSTEGDE
;
A
#
# COMPACT_ATOMS: atom_id res chain seq x y z
N MET A 1 49.86 11.72 -41.51
CA MET A 1 51.04 11.15 -42.22
C MET A 1 51.42 9.85 -41.53
N ARG A 2 51.89 8.81 -42.28
CA ARG A 2 52.77 7.67 -41.86
C ARG A 2 52.73 7.22 -40.37
N ARG A 3 52.55 5.95 -39.98
CA ARG A 3 52.59 4.59 -40.61
C ARG A 3 52.00 3.60 -39.54
N THR A 4 51.15 2.60 -39.82
CA THR A 4 51.42 1.23 -40.35
C THR A 4 52.56 0.47 -39.64
N TRP A 5 52.48 -0.80 -39.23
CA TRP A 5 51.53 -1.91 -39.53
C TRP A 5 51.80 -3.13 -38.59
N HIS A 6 50.85 -4.08 -38.51
CA HIS A 6 50.93 -5.57 -38.46
C HIS A 6 52.24 -6.33 -38.12
N ALA A 7 52.27 -7.60 -37.68
CA ALA A 7 51.35 -8.56 -37.03
C ALA A 7 52.04 -9.96 -36.92
N LEU A 8 51.40 -10.94 -36.26
CA LEU A 8 51.39 -12.39 -36.57
C LEU A 8 52.69 -13.26 -36.44
N ILE A 9 52.61 -14.30 -35.59
CA ILE A 9 52.93 -15.75 -35.80
C ILE A 9 53.24 -16.40 -34.42
N LEU A 10 52.35 -17.21 -33.82
CA LEU A 10 51.96 -18.62 -34.06
C LEU A 10 52.91 -19.70 -33.45
N THR A 11 52.42 -20.37 -32.39
CA THR A 11 52.46 -21.84 -32.10
C THR A 11 53.76 -22.66 -32.22
N ILE A 12 54.08 -23.50 -31.20
CA ILE A 12 53.97 -25.00 -31.25
C ILE A 12 54.60 -25.69 -29.99
N LEU A 13 53.87 -26.69 -29.45
CA LEU A 13 54.21 -27.86 -28.58
C LEU A 13 55.39 -27.76 -27.56
N MET A 14 55.18 -27.97 -26.26
CA MET A 14 54.80 -29.21 -25.51
C MET A 14 55.98 -30.13 -25.12
N LEU A 15 55.74 -30.93 -24.06
CA LEU A 15 56.53 -32.05 -23.51
C LEU A 15 57.76 -31.69 -22.64
N SER A 16 58.08 -32.37 -21.52
CA SER A 16 57.32 -33.20 -20.56
C SER A 16 58.25 -33.71 -19.42
N SER A 17 57.68 -34.43 -18.45
CA SER A 17 58.26 -35.56 -17.68
C SER A 17 59.31 -35.34 -16.58
N GLY A 18 58.84 -35.44 -15.33
CA GLY A 18 59.35 -36.41 -14.33
C GLY A 18 60.55 -36.02 -13.45
N CYS A 19 60.90 -36.79 -12.40
CA CYS A 19 60.16 -37.85 -11.68
C CYS A 19 60.93 -38.22 -10.38
N LEU A 20 60.24 -38.77 -9.36
CA LEU A 20 60.79 -39.49 -8.17
C LEU A 20 61.79 -38.75 -7.25
N GLY A 21 61.52 -38.77 -5.94
CA GLY A 21 62.49 -38.47 -4.87
C GLY A 21 62.71 -39.69 -3.95
N MET A 22 63.69 -39.64 -3.04
CA MET A 22 63.78 -40.55 -1.87
C MET A 22 64.79 -40.06 -0.80
N LEU A 23 64.27 -39.87 0.42
CA LEU A 23 64.81 -40.16 1.77
C LEU A 23 66.14 -39.57 2.34
N GLU A 24 65.99 -39.13 3.60
CA GLU A 24 66.88 -39.26 4.79
C GLU A 24 68.20 -38.45 4.93
N GLY A 25 68.36 -37.82 6.11
CA GLY A 25 69.61 -37.21 6.59
C GLY A 25 69.42 -36.22 7.76
N ASP A 26 69.46 -36.70 9.01
CA ASP A 26 69.17 -35.92 10.23
C ASP A 26 70.40 -35.17 10.83
N SER A 27 70.14 -34.28 11.79
CA SER A 27 71.01 -33.64 12.79
C SER A 27 71.68 -32.29 12.47
N SER A 28 70.91 -31.23 12.74
CA SER A 28 71.30 -30.02 13.48
C SER A 28 72.63 -29.30 13.16
N GLY A 29 72.52 -28.11 12.58
CA GLY A 29 73.51 -27.04 12.66
C GLY A 29 72.83 -25.66 12.65
N GLU A 30 73.24 -24.75 13.54
CA GLU A 30 72.65 -23.40 13.60
C GLU A 30 72.88 -22.65 12.29
N THR A 31 71.79 -22.18 11.67
CA THR A 31 71.82 -21.36 10.46
C THR A 31 70.94 -20.13 10.70
N MET A 32 71.40 -18.94 10.35
CA MET A 32 70.54 -17.75 10.39
C MET A 32 69.55 -17.85 9.22
N LYS A 33 68.23 -17.91 9.50
CA LYS A 33 67.21 -17.57 8.50
C LYS A 33 67.38 -16.08 8.15
N GLU A 34 67.30 -15.74 6.87
CA GLU A 34 67.25 -14.36 6.41
C GLU A 34 65.86 -13.76 6.67
N SER A 35 65.80 -12.44 6.86
CA SER A 35 64.53 -11.70 6.94
C SER A 35 63.90 -11.64 5.54
N ILE A 36 62.80 -12.37 5.35
CA ILE A 36 61.98 -12.29 4.14
C ILE A 36 61.19 -10.97 4.19
N PRO A 37 61.22 -10.12 3.16
CA PRO A 37 60.45 -8.89 3.14
C PRO A 37 58.95 -9.17 2.99
N LEU A 38 58.13 -8.43 3.75
CA LEU A 38 56.68 -8.38 3.58
C LEU A 38 56.34 -7.89 2.16
N GLU A 39 55.45 -8.59 1.47
CA GLU A 39 54.96 -8.21 0.14
C GLU A 39 53.44 -8.48 0.08
N LEU A 40 52.69 -7.56 -0.54
CA LEU A 40 51.23 -7.59 -0.70
C LEU A 40 50.87 -7.43 -2.18
N SER A 41 49.97 -8.27 -2.67
CA SER A 41 49.33 -8.10 -3.98
C SER A 41 47.81 -8.24 -3.88
N LEU A 42 47.09 -7.83 -4.92
CA LEU A 42 45.65 -8.05 -5.08
C LEU A 42 45.41 -8.92 -6.31
N THR A 43 44.45 -9.84 -6.21
CA THR A 43 44.13 -10.86 -7.21
C THR A 43 42.63 -10.95 -7.54
N GLY A 44 41.77 -10.33 -6.72
CA GLY A 44 40.33 -10.16 -7.01
C GLY A 44 40.00 -8.88 -7.80
N ASP A 45 38.73 -8.74 -8.15
CA ASP A 45 38.19 -7.63 -8.95
C ASP A 45 38.15 -6.28 -8.21
N THR A 46 38.01 -5.19 -8.98
CA THR A 46 37.98 -3.81 -8.47
C THR A 46 36.83 -2.97 -9.01
N GLU A 47 35.92 -3.57 -9.78
CA GLU A 47 34.71 -2.94 -10.31
C GLU A 47 33.52 -3.84 -9.94
N PHE A 48 32.51 -3.27 -9.30
CA PHE A 48 31.38 -3.99 -8.69
C PHE A 48 30.05 -3.32 -9.09
N GLU A 49 28.97 -4.08 -9.11
CA GLU A 49 27.63 -3.56 -9.37
C GLU A 49 26.99 -2.99 -8.09
N PHE A 50 25.98 -2.14 -8.27
CA PHE A 50 25.25 -1.55 -7.14
C PHE A 50 24.58 -2.66 -6.30
N ASN A 51 24.55 -2.47 -4.99
CA ASN A 51 24.01 -3.42 -4.00
C ASN A 51 24.72 -4.79 -3.89
N GLN A 52 25.91 -4.98 -4.47
CA GLN A 52 26.72 -6.18 -4.24
C GLN A 52 27.76 -6.00 -3.11
N PRO A 53 28.06 -7.05 -2.32
CA PRO A 53 29.11 -7.03 -1.31
C PRO A 53 30.51 -6.97 -1.94
N VAL A 54 31.36 -6.09 -1.40
CA VAL A 54 32.67 -5.74 -1.97
C VAL A 54 33.78 -6.56 -1.31
N PHE A 55 34.15 -7.68 -1.94
CA PHE A 55 35.26 -8.54 -1.52
C PHE A 55 36.56 -8.22 -2.27
N LEU A 56 37.64 -7.91 -1.56
CA LEU A 56 38.99 -7.78 -2.13
C LEU A 56 39.90 -8.93 -1.67
N SER A 57 40.21 -9.83 -2.59
CA SER A 57 41.16 -10.94 -2.37
C SER A 57 42.57 -10.61 -2.86
N GLY A 58 43.59 -11.13 -2.17
CA GLY A 58 45.00 -10.91 -2.50
C GLY A 58 45.95 -11.96 -1.92
N GLU A 59 47.22 -11.87 -2.32
CA GLU A 59 48.30 -12.71 -1.82
C GLU A 59 49.18 -11.93 -0.82
N CYS A 60 49.63 -12.60 0.24
CA CYS A 60 50.66 -12.07 1.14
C CYS A 60 51.82 -13.04 1.30
N ASN A 61 53.04 -12.51 1.35
CA ASN A 61 54.22 -13.28 1.75
C ASN A 61 54.30 -13.28 3.28
N CYS A 62 53.44 -14.08 3.91
CA CYS A 62 53.08 -13.97 5.34
C CYS A 62 53.35 -15.26 6.16
N GLY A 63 53.72 -16.37 5.51
CA GLY A 63 53.99 -17.66 6.17
C GLY A 63 54.98 -17.64 7.36
N GLU A 64 54.64 -18.39 8.41
CA GLU A 64 55.33 -18.48 9.72
C GLU A 64 55.50 -17.15 10.50
N LEU A 65 54.85 -16.05 10.10
CA LEU A 65 54.93 -14.76 10.80
C LEU A 65 53.57 -14.33 11.37
N ASP A 66 53.54 -13.96 12.66
CA ASP A 66 52.41 -13.25 13.26
C ASP A 66 52.31 -11.84 12.61
N ALA A 67 51.46 -11.73 11.59
CA ALA A 67 51.30 -10.53 10.78
C ALA A 67 49.83 -10.11 10.72
N LYS A 68 49.55 -8.84 11.05
CA LYS A 68 48.20 -8.28 11.04
C LYS A 68 47.96 -7.45 9.78
N ILE A 69 46.94 -7.81 9.02
CA ILE A 69 46.42 -7.05 7.88
C ILE A 69 45.23 -6.21 8.36
N VAL A 70 45.16 -4.96 7.92
CA VAL A 70 44.02 -4.05 8.12
C VAL A 70 43.73 -3.32 6.81
N ALA A 71 42.46 -3.30 6.40
CA ALA A 71 42.01 -2.71 5.16
C ALA A 71 40.89 -1.68 5.42
N SER A 72 40.95 -0.54 4.71
CA SER A 72 40.07 0.60 4.95
C SER A 72 39.90 1.47 3.71
N VAL A 73 38.72 2.04 3.50
CA VAL A 73 38.53 3.09 2.48
C VAL A 73 39.14 4.41 2.93
N ALA A 74 39.60 5.25 1.99
CA ALA A 74 40.21 6.54 2.28
C ALA A 74 39.31 7.41 3.17
N ASN A 75 39.93 8.09 4.14
CA ASN A 75 39.32 8.72 5.34
C ASN A 75 39.02 7.76 6.52
N GLY A 76 39.11 6.44 6.35
CA GLY A 76 39.08 5.45 7.44
C GLY A 76 37.71 5.21 8.06
N VAL A 77 36.63 5.54 7.33
CA VAL A 77 35.24 5.48 7.81
C VAL A 77 34.72 4.04 7.86
N VAL A 78 35.00 3.23 6.85
CA VAL A 78 34.69 1.80 6.81
C VAL A 78 36.01 1.01 6.86
N GLN A 79 36.04 -0.03 7.71
CA GLN A 79 37.12 -1.01 7.79
C GLN A 79 36.53 -2.37 7.46
N GLY A 80 37.22 -3.12 6.60
CA GLY A 80 36.77 -4.46 6.22
C GLY A 80 37.24 -5.53 7.20
N THR A 81 36.44 -6.59 7.36
CA THR A 81 36.86 -7.82 8.05
C THR A 81 37.90 -8.53 7.19
N VAL A 82 38.96 -9.07 7.79
CA VAL A 82 40.05 -9.71 7.05
C VAL A 82 40.22 -11.16 7.50
N GLU A 83 39.99 -12.09 6.59
CA GLU A 83 40.37 -13.49 6.74
C GLU A 83 41.76 -13.72 6.12
N VAL A 84 42.59 -14.55 6.76
CA VAL A 84 43.98 -14.78 6.38
C VAL A 84 44.25 -16.28 6.33
N GLY A 85 44.47 -16.80 5.12
CA GLY A 85 45.01 -18.13 4.86
C GLY A 85 46.53 -18.15 5.01
N THR A 86 47.19 -19.24 4.60
CA THR A 86 48.64 -19.39 4.85
C THR A 86 49.52 -18.40 4.08
N ASP A 87 49.12 -18.00 2.87
CA ASP A 87 49.79 -16.97 2.04
C ASP A 87 48.77 -16.12 1.23
N THR A 88 47.50 -16.10 1.65
CA THR A 88 46.40 -15.37 0.99
C THR A 88 45.54 -14.63 2.01
N PHE A 89 44.89 -13.55 1.59
CA PHE A 89 43.93 -12.83 2.42
C PHE A 89 42.69 -12.42 1.60
N THR A 90 41.55 -12.36 2.27
CA THR A 90 40.31 -11.80 1.73
C THR A 90 39.81 -10.71 2.66
N VAL A 91 39.44 -9.57 2.10
CA VAL A 91 38.82 -8.45 2.82
C VAL A 91 37.36 -8.33 2.40
N ASP A 92 36.44 -8.42 3.34
CA ASP A 92 35.03 -8.08 3.13
C ASP A 92 34.76 -6.65 3.63
N PHE A 93 34.24 -5.78 2.75
CA PHE A 93 33.80 -4.42 3.09
C PHE A 93 32.27 -4.29 3.27
N GLY A 94 31.51 -5.36 3.07
CA GLY A 94 30.06 -5.33 2.93
C GLY A 94 29.62 -4.60 1.66
N ILE A 95 28.34 -4.21 1.62
CA ILE A 95 27.77 -3.42 0.52
C ILE A 95 28.23 -1.97 0.65
N LEU A 96 28.72 -1.38 -0.45
CA LEU A 96 29.13 0.02 -0.51
C LEU A 96 28.25 0.81 -1.50
N PRO A 97 27.89 2.08 -1.21
CA PRO A 97 27.16 2.93 -2.16
C PRO A 97 27.89 3.14 -3.49
N SER A 98 27.16 3.63 -4.50
CA SER A 98 27.73 3.93 -5.82
C SER A 98 28.83 5.01 -5.76
N GLY A 99 29.94 4.78 -6.47
CA GLY A 99 31.08 5.69 -6.52
C GLY A 99 32.45 5.01 -6.51
N THR A 100 33.51 5.83 -6.57
CA THR A 100 34.90 5.35 -6.59
C THR A 100 35.61 5.54 -5.25
N TYR A 101 35.93 4.43 -4.58
CA TYR A 101 36.55 4.33 -3.27
C TYR A 101 38.03 4.01 -3.39
N ASN A 102 38.88 4.82 -2.76
CA ASN A 102 40.31 4.55 -2.70
C ASN A 102 40.59 3.67 -1.48
N VAL A 103 40.75 2.35 -1.67
CA VAL A 103 41.06 1.41 -0.60
C VAL A 103 42.55 1.43 -0.26
N ARG A 104 42.86 1.37 1.03
CA ARG A 104 44.20 1.19 1.58
C ARG A 104 44.25 -0.07 2.43
N ILE A 105 45.16 -0.97 2.08
CA ILE A 105 45.48 -2.20 2.82
C ILE A 105 46.85 -2.01 3.47
N THR A 106 47.03 -2.47 4.70
CA THR A 106 48.27 -2.30 5.47
C THR A 106 48.57 -3.58 6.26
N MET A 107 49.73 -4.20 6.00
CA MET A 107 50.21 -5.40 6.69
C MET A 107 51.34 -5.02 7.65
N THR A 108 51.24 -5.44 8.91
CA THR A 108 52.20 -5.12 9.98
C THR A 108 52.70 -6.40 10.65
N ASN A 109 54.02 -6.57 10.76
CA ASN A 109 54.62 -7.67 11.51
C ASN A 109 54.53 -7.39 13.03
N GLU A 110 53.88 -8.26 13.81
CA GLU A 110 53.67 -8.04 15.24
C GLU A 110 54.92 -8.31 16.09
N ILE A 111 55.82 -9.18 15.61
CA ILE A 111 57.09 -9.52 16.28
C ILE A 111 58.10 -8.37 16.14
N SER A 112 58.10 -7.67 15.00
CA SER A 112 58.92 -6.48 14.76
C SER A 112 58.11 -5.34 14.15
N THR A 113 57.56 -4.50 15.04
CA THR A 113 56.72 -3.31 14.76
C THR A 113 57.43 -2.14 14.07
N GLN A 114 58.42 -2.42 13.22
CA GLN A 114 59.11 -1.48 12.33
C GLN A 114 59.06 -1.90 10.85
N GLU A 115 58.53 -3.09 10.53
CA GLU A 115 58.26 -3.52 9.16
C GLU A 115 56.74 -3.50 8.91
N THR A 116 56.34 -2.77 7.87
CA THR A 116 54.94 -2.49 7.55
C THR A 116 54.80 -2.17 6.07
N GLU A 117 54.03 -2.97 5.34
CA GLU A 117 53.81 -2.80 3.90
C GLU A 117 52.41 -2.23 3.64
N VAL A 118 52.25 -1.39 2.61
CA VAL A 118 51.00 -0.66 2.34
C VAL A 118 50.65 -0.70 0.86
N LEU A 119 49.52 -1.30 0.53
CA LEU A 119 48.95 -1.35 -0.80
C LEU A 119 47.76 -0.37 -0.92
N PHE A 120 47.57 0.19 -2.11
CA PHE A 120 46.44 1.04 -2.44
C PHE A 120 45.73 0.51 -3.70
N ALA A 121 44.40 0.51 -3.67
CA ALA A 121 43.53 0.14 -4.79
C ALA A 121 42.45 1.21 -5.00
N SER A 122 41.82 1.19 -6.15
CA SER A 122 40.64 2.00 -6.47
C SER A 122 39.52 1.05 -6.81
N VAL A 123 38.51 0.97 -5.94
CA VAL A 123 37.29 0.19 -6.17
C VAL A 123 36.23 1.12 -6.73
N THR A 124 35.49 0.70 -7.75
CA THR A 124 34.34 1.45 -8.27
C THR A 124 33.08 0.62 -8.15
N ILE A 125 32.06 1.15 -7.49
CA ILE A 125 30.69 0.63 -7.51
C ILE A 125 29.91 1.45 -8.54
N SER A 126 29.27 0.78 -9.49
CA SER A 126 28.41 1.41 -10.50
C SER A 126 27.23 2.17 -9.87
N ASN A 127 26.66 3.13 -10.60
CA ASN A 127 25.36 3.69 -10.24
C ASN A 127 24.27 2.59 -10.28
N PRO A 128 23.17 2.72 -9.51
CA PRO A 128 21.98 1.95 -9.79
C PRO A 128 21.50 2.22 -11.23
N PRO A 129 20.99 1.21 -11.96
CA PRO A 129 20.37 1.43 -13.26
C PRO A 129 19.13 2.31 -13.10
N GLU A 130 18.95 3.30 -13.96
CA GLU A 130 17.67 4.01 -14.08
C GLU A 130 16.67 3.12 -14.85
N ASP A 131 15.42 3.06 -14.38
CA ASP A 131 14.36 2.33 -15.08
C ASP A 131 14.30 2.75 -16.55
N PRO A 132 14.15 1.78 -17.50
CA PRO A 132 13.94 2.13 -18.88
C PRO A 132 12.67 2.96 -19.00
N VAL A 133 12.76 4.13 -19.63
CA VAL A 133 11.56 4.89 -20.04
C VAL A 133 10.61 3.91 -20.74
N SER A 134 9.39 3.81 -20.24
CA SER A 134 8.33 3.04 -20.86
C SER A 134 7.41 4.02 -21.56
N ILE A 135 7.27 3.92 -22.88
CA ILE A 135 6.27 4.70 -23.61
C ILE A 135 5.16 3.79 -24.12
N SER A 136 3.91 4.15 -23.82
CA SER A 136 2.73 3.48 -24.34
C SER A 136 2.03 4.38 -25.34
N ALA A 137 1.80 3.86 -26.55
CA ALA A 137 1.17 4.61 -27.61
C ALA A 137 -0.33 4.81 -27.30
N PHE A 138 -0.83 6.02 -27.51
CA PHE A 138 -2.13 6.47 -26.99
C PHE A 138 -3.00 7.06 -28.12
N PRO A 139 -3.74 6.23 -28.89
CA PRO A 139 -3.82 4.76 -28.83
C PRO A 139 -2.68 4.05 -29.61
N PRO A 140 -2.47 2.73 -29.40
CA PRO A 140 -1.36 1.98 -30.00
C PRO A 140 -1.56 1.59 -31.46
N VAL A 141 -2.82 1.40 -31.88
CA VAL A 141 -3.19 1.23 -33.28
C VAL A 141 -4.16 2.35 -33.65
N ILE A 142 -3.87 3.09 -34.71
CA ILE A 142 -4.81 4.06 -35.28
C ILE A 142 -5.38 3.46 -36.56
N TYR A 143 -6.66 3.11 -36.52
CA TYR A 143 -7.42 2.73 -37.70
C TYR A 143 -7.83 4.02 -38.42
N VAL A 144 -7.44 4.18 -39.69
CA VAL A 144 -7.61 5.44 -40.44
C VAL A 144 -8.27 5.16 -41.78
N GLU A 145 -9.40 5.84 -42.03
CA GLU A 145 -9.96 5.92 -43.39
C GLU A 145 -9.21 7.00 -44.21
N PRO A 146 -9.12 6.87 -45.55
CA PRO A 146 -8.39 7.83 -46.38
C PRO A 146 -8.91 9.27 -46.25
N ASP A 147 -7.99 10.23 -46.40
CA ASP A 147 -8.21 11.69 -46.36
C ASP A 147 -8.55 12.32 -44.97
N GLU A 148 -8.41 11.60 -43.84
CA GLU A 148 -8.52 12.21 -42.49
C GLU A 148 -7.17 12.69 -41.93
N SER A 149 -7.17 13.76 -41.11
CA SER A 149 -5.97 14.36 -40.52
C SER A 149 -5.72 13.91 -39.07
N VAL A 150 -4.68 13.11 -38.86
CA VAL A 150 -4.41 12.42 -37.58
C VAL A 150 -3.43 13.20 -36.68
N ILE A 151 -3.59 13.05 -35.36
CA ILE A 151 -2.59 13.40 -34.33
C ILE A 151 -2.25 12.12 -33.58
N ALA A 152 -0.97 11.73 -33.57
CA ALA A 152 -0.50 10.64 -32.72
C ALA A 152 -0.04 11.17 -31.35
N ARG A 153 -0.16 10.32 -30.32
CA ARG A 153 0.30 10.59 -28.96
C ARG A 153 0.94 9.33 -28.36
N ALA A 154 1.80 9.53 -27.38
CA ALA A 154 2.26 8.47 -26.48
C ALA A 154 2.23 9.00 -25.04
N LYS A 155 1.81 8.15 -24.10
CA LYS A 155 2.06 8.36 -22.67
C LYS A 155 3.51 7.92 -22.37
N ILE A 156 4.16 8.64 -21.46
CA ILE A 156 5.51 8.41 -20.95
C ILE A 156 5.39 8.04 -19.48
N VAL A 157 6.01 6.91 -19.13
CA VAL A 157 6.19 6.44 -17.76
C VAL A 157 7.70 6.35 -17.53
N HIS A 158 8.23 7.26 -16.71
CA HIS A 158 9.64 7.32 -16.32
C HIS A 158 9.75 8.22 -15.08
N SER A 159 10.54 7.84 -14.07
CA SER A 159 10.67 8.59 -12.82
C SER A 159 11.09 10.05 -13.03
N ALA A 160 12.00 10.31 -13.98
CA ALA A 160 12.49 11.65 -14.31
C ALA A 160 11.83 12.26 -15.57
N LEU A 161 10.49 12.42 -15.60
CA LEU A 161 9.74 12.96 -16.76
C LEU A 161 10.28 14.30 -17.31
N ASN A 162 10.86 15.14 -16.45
CA ASN A 162 11.43 16.44 -16.82
C ASN A 162 12.73 16.35 -17.65
N THR A 163 13.36 15.18 -17.74
CA THR A 163 14.51 14.91 -18.61
C THR A 163 14.11 14.51 -20.03
N CYS A 164 12.86 14.10 -20.22
CA CYS A 164 12.40 13.47 -21.45
C CYS A 164 12.45 14.41 -22.66
N SER A 165 12.97 13.89 -23.76
CA SER A 165 12.98 14.55 -25.07
C SER A 165 12.66 13.54 -26.16
N GLY A 166 12.09 13.95 -27.29
CA GLY A 166 11.62 12.97 -28.26
C GLY A 166 11.44 13.45 -29.69
N VAL A 167 11.39 12.45 -30.58
CA VAL A 167 11.13 12.61 -32.00
C VAL A 167 10.11 11.58 -32.48
N TRP A 168 9.30 11.98 -33.45
CA TRP A 168 8.49 11.11 -34.27
C TRP A 168 9.28 10.76 -35.53
N VAL A 169 9.27 9.50 -35.92
CA VAL A 169 9.89 8.98 -37.14
C VAL A 169 8.84 8.20 -37.93
N ASP A 170 8.66 8.52 -39.21
CA ASP A 170 7.81 7.74 -40.11
C ASP A 170 8.63 6.76 -40.98
N GLU A 171 7.94 5.92 -41.76
CA GLU A 171 8.55 4.93 -42.68
C GLU A 171 9.45 5.54 -43.77
N LEU A 172 9.45 6.86 -43.94
CA LEU A 172 10.33 7.59 -44.87
C LEU A 172 11.53 8.22 -44.14
N GLU A 173 11.81 7.78 -42.91
CA GLU A 173 12.83 8.30 -41.99
C GLU A 173 12.70 9.81 -41.71
N ARG A 174 11.50 10.40 -41.85
CA ARG A 174 11.29 11.84 -41.63
C ARG A 174 11.13 12.13 -40.14
N ILE A 175 12.20 12.63 -39.55
CA ILE A 175 12.27 13.01 -38.14
C ILE A 175 11.54 14.34 -37.89
N GLN A 176 10.58 14.35 -36.97
CA GLN A 176 9.91 15.55 -36.45
C GLN A 176 10.02 15.61 -34.93
N THR A 177 10.26 16.79 -34.34
CA THR A 177 10.28 16.96 -32.88
C THR A 177 8.87 16.86 -32.30
N VAL A 178 8.69 16.10 -31.23
CA VAL A 178 7.39 15.97 -30.55
C VAL A 178 7.26 16.98 -29.41
N SER A 179 6.04 17.39 -29.12
CA SER A 179 5.75 18.22 -27.95
C SER A 179 5.49 17.32 -26.75
N ILE A 180 6.30 17.47 -25.69
CA ILE A 180 6.12 16.78 -24.40
C ILE A 180 5.54 17.76 -23.38
N SER A 181 4.54 17.33 -22.61
CA SER A 181 3.91 18.10 -21.54
C SER A 181 3.41 17.16 -20.45
N GLY A 182 4.08 17.15 -19.30
CA GLY A 182 3.89 16.11 -18.28
C GLY A 182 4.17 14.72 -18.87
N GLU A 183 3.28 13.77 -18.60
CA GLU A 183 3.36 12.39 -19.09
C GLU A 183 3.09 12.23 -20.60
N TYR A 184 2.78 13.27 -21.38
CA TYR A 184 2.30 13.10 -22.77
C TYR A 184 3.21 13.68 -23.84
N ALA A 185 3.65 12.83 -24.77
CA ALA A 185 4.24 13.21 -26.05
C ALA A 185 3.16 13.30 -27.14
N SER A 186 3.27 14.27 -28.06
CA SER A 186 2.28 14.49 -29.12
C SER A 186 2.88 15.03 -30.43
N ILE A 187 2.29 14.64 -31.56
CA ILE A 187 2.70 15.06 -32.91
C ILE A 187 1.51 15.08 -33.90
N PRO A 188 1.27 16.16 -34.65
CA PRO A 188 0.30 16.18 -35.74
C PRO A 188 0.89 15.56 -37.00
N LEU A 189 0.20 14.57 -37.57
CA LEU A 189 0.67 13.80 -38.74
C LEU A 189 0.12 14.34 -40.07
N GLY A 190 -1.07 14.92 -40.05
CA GLY A 190 -1.78 15.31 -41.27
C GLY A 190 -2.47 14.12 -41.94
N PHE A 191 -2.63 14.19 -43.25
CA PHE A 191 -3.39 13.21 -44.04
C PHE A 191 -2.62 11.92 -44.31
N VAL A 192 -3.32 10.79 -44.26
CA VAL A 192 -2.76 9.44 -44.44
C VAL A 192 -3.39 8.73 -45.64
N GLU A 193 -2.57 8.05 -46.46
CA GLU A 193 -3.01 7.37 -47.70
C GLU A 193 -2.93 5.83 -47.64
N SER A 194 -2.29 5.24 -46.63
CA SER A 194 -2.09 3.78 -46.48
C SER A 194 -1.82 3.38 -45.04
N SER A 195 -1.70 2.08 -44.75
CA SER A 195 -0.96 1.63 -43.58
C SER A 195 0.43 2.26 -43.56
N PHE A 196 0.92 2.58 -42.37
CA PHE A 196 2.33 2.86 -42.11
C PHE A 196 2.60 2.74 -40.61
N ASN A 197 3.80 2.34 -40.23
CA ASN A 197 4.20 2.40 -38.82
C ASN A 197 4.85 3.76 -38.48
N GLY A 198 4.43 4.34 -37.35
CA GLY A 198 4.87 5.65 -36.90
C GLY A 198 5.48 5.58 -35.50
N THR A 199 6.79 5.78 -35.39
CA THR A 199 7.53 5.53 -34.15
C THR A 199 7.77 6.82 -33.38
N PHE A 200 7.17 6.94 -32.19
CA PHE A 200 7.73 7.81 -31.16
C PHE A 200 9.06 7.22 -30.72
N ARG A 201 10.10 8.05 -30.58
CA ARG A 201 11.32 7.73 -29.86
C ARG A 201 11.45 8.77 -28.76
N ILE A 202 11.24 8.37 -27.52
CA ILE A 202 11.41 9.23 -26.35
C ILE A 202 12.65 8.74 -25.61
N SER A 203 13.59 9.66 -25.43
CA SER A 203 14.79 9.47 -24.61
C SER A 203 14.57 10.22 -23.30
N CYS A 204 14.61 9.51 -22.18
CA CYS A 204 14.63 10.09 -20.83
C CYS A 204 15.88 9.59 -20.11
N GLY A 205 16.16 10.14 -18.94
CA GLY A 205 17.26 9.68 -18.08
C GLY A 205 18.17 10.82 -17.62
N SER A 206 18.70 10.69 -16.40
CA SER A 206 19.56 11.68 -15.75
C SER A 206 21.03 11.24 -15.72
N SER A 207 21.28 9.93 -15.56
CA SER A 207 22.60 9.31 -15.49
C SER A 207 22.82 8.27 -16.60
N GLU A 208 21.81 7.47 -16.94
CA GLU A 208 21.76 6.66 -18.17
C GLU A 208 20.57 7.07 -19.02
N VAL A 209 20.81 7.43 -20.29
CA VAL A 209 19.74 7.89 -21.20
C VAL A 209 19.10 6.70 -21.89
N THR A 210 18.11 6.11 -21.21
CA THR A 210 17.26 5.07 -21.78
C THR A 210 16.41 5.65 -22.91
N THR A 211 16.13 4.87 -23.95
CA THR A 211 15.37 5.33 -25.12
C THR A 211 14.45 4.22 -25.61
N ASP A 212 13.18 4.33 -25.24
CA ASP A 212 12.13 3.47 -25.76
C ASP A 212 11.46 4.10 -26.99
N ASN A 213 10.81 3.24 -27.77
CA ASN A 213 10.38 3.53 -29.12
C ASN A 213 9.05 2.85 -29.47
N VAL A 214 7.98 3.20 -28.75
CA VAL A 214 6.64 2.73 -29.10
C VAL A 214 6.22 3.22 -30.48
N SER A 215 5.84 2.23 -31.29
CA SER A 215 5.40 2.44 -32.65
C SER A 215 3.87 2.41 -32.69
N VAL A 216 3.30 3.59 -32.98
CA VAL A 216 1.88 3.77 -33.27
C VAL A 216 1.63 3.20 -34.66
N TYR A 217 0.97 2.03 -34.72
CA TYR A 217 0.75 1.38 -36.00
C TYR A 217 -0.53 1.90 -36.67
N VAL A 218 -0.42 2.42 -37.89
CA VAL A 218 -1.57 2.86 -38.68
C VAL A 218 -1.89 1.75 -39.70
N TYR A 219 -3.09 1.14 -39.65
CA TYR A 219 -3.25 -0.26 -40.09
C TYR A 219 -4.33 -0.56 -41.17
N VAL A 220 -3.99 -1.50 -42.09
CA VAL A 220 -4.78 -2.17 -43.14
C VAL A 220 -4.16 -3.61 -43.38
N PHE A 221 -4.91 -4.71 -43.67
CA PHE A 221 -4.68 -6.14 -43.20
C PHE A 221 -4.30 -7.28 -44.26
N VAL A 222 -3.54 -8.41 -43.94
CA VAL A 222 -3.44 -9.82 -44.60
C VAL A 222 -2.47 -10.94 -43.95
N GLU A 223 -2.42 -12.23 -44.42
CA GLU A 223 -1.91 -13.57 -43.84
C GLU A 223 -1.02 -14.52 -44.81
N GLU A 224 -0.53 -15.82 -44.71
CA GLU A 224 -0.39 -17.08 -43.82
C GLU A 224 0.61 -18.21 -44.39
N ASN A 225 0.91 -19.44 -43.80
CA ASN A 225 1.92 -20.52 -44.27
C ASN A 225 1.85 -22.06 -43.74
N PRO A 226 2.45 -23.16 -44.37
CA PRO A 226 2.39 -24.66 -44.02
C PRO A 226 3.69 -25.61 -44.00
N ASP A 227 3.59 -26.99 -43.90
CA ASP A 227 4.59 -28.15 -43.68
C ASP A 227 4.48 -29.41 -44.66
N LEU A 228 5.28 -30.53 -44.57
CA LEU A 228 5.50 -31.61 -45.61
C LEU A 228 5.05 -33.13 -45.41
N ASP A 229 5.85 -34.03 -44.80
CA ASP A 229 5.78 -35.52 -45.01
C ASP A 229 4.78 -36.27 -44.08
N GLY A 230 4.94 -36.17 -42.76
CA GLY A 230 3.86 -36.37 -41.78
C GLY A 230 3.72 -37.73 -41.09
N ASP A 231 4.81 -38.46 -40.81
CA ASP A 231 4.76 -39.62 -39.88
C ASP A 231 4.63 -39.20 -38.38
N GLY A 232 5.11 -38.00 -38.05
CA GLY A 232 5.14 -37.43 -36.70
C GLY A 232 6.44 -36.71 -36.36
N ILE A 233 7.52 -36.96 -37.11
CA ILE A 233 8.84 -36.35 -36.96
C ILE A 233 9.05 -35.32 -38.09
N PRO A 234 9.40 -34.05 -37.80
CA PRO A 234 9.71 -33.08 -38.85
C PRO A 234 10.93 -33.51 -39.70
N ASP A 235 10.95 -33.10 -40.97
CA ASP A 235 11.94 -33.41 -42.06
C ASP A 235 13.45 -33.51 -41.67
N GLU A 236 13.86 -33.00 -40.51
CA GLU A 236 15.26 -32.90 -40.06
C GLU A 236 15.70 -33.94 -39.00
N ALA A 237 14.85 -34.90 -38.57
CA ALA A 237 15.13 -35.72 -37.38
C ALA A 237 14.95 -37.26 -37.45
N ASP A 238 14.67 -37.87 -38.61
CA ASP A 238 14.47 -39.34 -38.75
C ASP A 238 15.70 -40.10 -39.35
N ARG A 239 15.86 -41.41 -39.04
CA ARG A 239 16.81 -42.32 -39.71
C ARG A 239 16.26 -42.94 -40.99
N CYS A 240 14.93 -42.99 -41.18
CA CYS A 240 14.23 -43.75 -42.21
C CYS A 240 13.36 -42.88 -43.16
N VAL A 241 13.76 -41.62 -43.40
CA VAL A 241 13.02 -40.44 -43.95
C VAL A 241 12.28 -40.59 -45.31
N GLU A 242 12.19 -41.78 -45.89
CA GLU A 242 11.16 -42.19 -46.85
C GLU A 242 10.85 -43.69 -46.59
N SER A 243 10.04 -43.99 -45.57
CA SER A 243 9.83 -45.38 -45.13
C SER A 243 9.11 -46.27 -46.17
N SER A 244 9.50 -47.55 -46.23
CA SER A 244 8.94 -48.53 -47.18
C SER A 244 7.62 -49.18 -46.72
N VAL A 245 7.27 -49.01 -45.44
CA VAL A 245 6.01 -49.42 -44.81
C VAL A 245 5.59 -48.34 -43.82
N ALA A 246 4.38 -47.80 -43.94
CA ALA A 246 3.88 -46.78 -43.01
C ALA A 246 3.58 -47.40 -41.64
N PHE A 247 4.41 -47.08 -40.65
CA PHE A 247 4.24 -47.39 -39.24
C PHE A 247 4.60 -46.15 -38.39
N VAL A 248 4.53 -46.28 -37.06
CA VAL A 248 5.01 -45.29 -36.10
C VAL A 248 5.81 -46.07 -35.05
N SER A 249 7.06 -45.66 -34.78
CA SER A 249 7.98 -46.42 -33.93
C SER A 249 7.56 -46.43 -32.46
N THR A 250 7.72 -47.56 -31.78
CA THR A 250 7.45 -47.69 -30.33
C THR A 250 8.39 -48.71 -29.67
N PRO A 251 8.72 -48.61 -28.37
CA PRO A 251 9.52 -49.60 -27.64
C PRO A 251 8.88 -50.99 -27.46
N SER A 252 7.82 -51.32 -28.21
CA SER A 252 7.11 -52.61 -28.16
C SER A 252 7.20 -53.42 -29.45
N ASN A 253 7.91 -52.87 -30.44
CA ASN A 253 8.14 -53.45 -31.76
C ASN A 253 9.42 -52.89 -32.42
N ASP A 254 10.32 -52.33 -31.62
CA ASP A 254 11.61 -51.70 -31.91
C ASP A 254 12.36 -51.69 -30.56
N ILE A 255 12.80 -52.87 -30.09
CA ILE A 255 13.23 -53.12 -28.70
C ILE A 255 14.55 -52.42 -28.35
N ASP A 256 15.48 -52.30 -29.30
CA ASP A 256 16.72 -51.51 -29.13
C ASP A 256 16.58 -50.03 -29.59
N GLY A 257 15.49 -49.69 -30.30
CA GLY A 257 14.97 -48.33 -30.44
C GLY A 257 15.64 -47.51 -31.55
N ASP A 258 15.82 -48.11 -32.73
CA ASP A 258 16.58 -47.58 -33.86
C ASP A 258 15.73 -46.87 -34.93
N GLY A 259 14.43 -47.18 -35.02
CA GLY A 259 13.57 -46.80 -36.14
C GLY A 259 13.32 -47.93 -37.17
N CYS A 260 13.63 -49.18 -36.79
CA CYS A 260 13.31 -50.40 -37.55
C CYS A 260 12.19 -51.20 -36.85
N HIS A 261 12.07 -52.53 -37.08
CA HIS A 261 10.93 -53.30 -36.58
C HIS A 261 11.19 -54.80 -36.31
N ASP A 262 11.34 -55.17 -35.02
CA ASP A 262 11.81 -56.47 -34.50
C ASP A 262 11.35 -57.68 -35.33
N ILE A 263 10.04 -57.97 -35.27
CA ILE A 263 9.40 -59.23 -35.72
C ILE A 263 9.47 -59.45 -37.24
N SER A 264 9.99 -58.49 -37.99
CA SER A 264 10.12 -58.54 -39.45
C SER A 264 11.55 -58.35 -39.94
N GLU A 265 12.43 -57.74 -39.13
CA GLU A 265 13.74 -57.26 -39.59
C GLU A 265 14.91 -57.70 -38.66
N ASP A 266 14.63 -58.31 -37.50
CA ASP A 266 15.62 -58.88 -36.56
C ASP A 266 15.31 -60.34 -36.12
N THR A 267 16.23 -60.99 -35.38
CA THR A 267 16.21 -62.43 -35.04
C THR A 267 16.93 -62.89 -33.75
N ASP A 268 17.50 -62.00 -32.92
CA ASP A 268 18.12 -62.38 -31.63
C ASP A 268 17.72 -61.35 -30.56
N ASP A 269 16.62 -61.64 -29.85
CA ASP A 269 15.85 -60.63 -29.10
C ASP A 269 16.54 -60.14 -27.80
N ASP A 270 17.63 -60.79 -27.34
CA ASP A 270 18.44 -60.39 -26.18
C ASP A 270 19.97 -60.66 -26.27
N ASP A 271 20.51 -61.30 -27.32
CA ASP A 271 21.96 -61.45 -27.62
C ASP A 271 22.83 -61.97 -26.45
N ASP A 272 22.28 -62.83 -25.56
CA ASP A 272 23.03 -63.42 -24.44
C ASP A 272 23.95 -64.60 -24.88
N GLY A 273 23.46 -65.45 -25.78
CA GLY A 273 24.15 -66.62 -26.31
C GLY A 273 23.39 -67.95 -26.16
N ARG A 274 22.25 -67.98 -25.45
CA ARG A 274 21.36 -69.13 -25.28
C ARG A 274 19.99 -68.91 -25.97
N SER A 275 20.00 -69.00 -27.29
CA SER A 275 18.78 -68.96 -28.14
C SER A 275 17.55 -69.61 -27.51
N ASP A 276 16.40 -68.92 -27.61
CA ASP A 276 15.15 -68.94 -26.84
C ASP A 276 14.37 -70.27 -26.76
N THR A 277 14.97 -71.38 -27.18
CA THR A 277 14.40 -72.74 -27.18
C THR A 277 15.05 -73.72 -26.21
N SER A 278 16.10 -73.30 -25.51
CA SER A 278 16.90 -74.16 -24.61
C SER A 278 17.00 -73.64 -23.18
N ASP A 279 16.17 -72.66 -22.84
CA ASP A 279 16.28 -71.87 -21.62
C ASP A 279 14.95 -71.74 -20.85
N ARG A 280 15.01 -71.45 -19.54
CA ARG A 280 13.85 -71.07 -18.74
C ARG A 280 13.63 -69.54 -18.77
N CYS A 281 14.71 -68.76 -18.94
CA CYS A 281 14.73 -67.30 -18.88
C CYS A 281 14.90 -66.65 -20.27
N ALA A 282 14.28 -67.26 -21.29
CA ALA A 282 14.45 -67.01 -22.74
C ALA A 282 14.02 -65.64 -23.34
N ARG A 283 13.96 -64.57 -22.53
CA ARG A 283 13.86 -63.14 -22.90
C ARG A 283 14.47 -62.33 -21.74
N GLY A 284 15.71 -62.67 -21.40
CA GLY A 284 16.32 -62.45 -20.09
C GLY A 284 17.22 -61.23 -20.04
N LEU A 285 18.30 -61.32 -19.26
CA LEU A 285 19.33 -60.29 -19.21
C LEU A 285 20.23 -60.32 -20.46
N ILE A 286 20.38 -59.17 -21.10
CA ILE A 286 21.13 -59.00 -22.35
C ILE A 286 22.65 -59.19 -22.11
N GLY A 287 23.23 -60.28 -22.62
CA GLY A 287 24.68 -60.43 -22.81
C GLY A 287 25.54 -61.12 -21.72
N TRP A 288 25.12 -62.25 -21.13
CA TRP A 288 25.87 -63.01 -20.10
C TRP A 288 26.05 -64.53 -20.40
N ASP A 289 26.74 -65.29 -19.53
CA ASP A 289 27.10 -66.72 -19.78
C ASP A 289 26.52 -67.66 -18.70
N SER A 290 25.30 -68.13 -18.97
CA SER A 290 24.50 -69.05 -18.16
C SER A 290 25.01 -70.51 -18.14
N THR A 291 26.31 -70.76 -17.94
CA THR A 291 26.87 -72.14 -17.97
C THR A 291 27.75 -72.55 -16.78
N ASN A 292 27.66 -71.85 -15.64
CA ASN A 292 28.60 -72.02 -14.51
C ASN A 292 27.93 -72.13 -13.13
N THR A 293 28.11 -73.26 -12.44
CA THR A 293 27.56 -73.57 -11.09
C THR A 293 28.31 -72.90 -9.93
N ASP A 294 28.90 -71.72 -10.17
CA ASP A 294 29.19 -70.75 -9.08
C ASP A 294 28.20 -69.56 -9.16
N PHE A 295 27.20 -69.65 -10.06
CA PHE A 295 26.09 -68.72 -10.34
C PHE A 295 24.81 -69.51 -10.76
N ASP A 296 24.72 -70.78 -10.33
CA ASP A 296 23.70 -71.78 -10.71
C ASP A 296 23.76 -72.94 -9.67
N HIS A 297 23.31 -72.67 -8.43
CA HIS A 297 23.45 -73.50 -7.21
C HIS A 297 22.62 -74.79 -7.27
N ASP A 298 21.34 -74.67 -7.67
CA ASP A 298 20.44 -75.78 -8.03
C ASP A 298 20.91 -76.52 -9.30
N SER A 299 21.45 -75.77 -10.27
CA SER A 299 21.72 -76.18 -11.66
C SER A 299 20.49 -76.20 -12.58
N ASP A 300 19.76 -75.08 -12.58
CA ASP A 300 18.49 -74.79 -13.27
C ASP A 300 18.70 -74.41 -14.76
N GLY A 301 19.56 -73.40 -14.98
CA GLY A 301 19.76 -72.71 -16.25
C GLY A 301 19.56 -71.19 -16.20
N CYS A 302 18.71 -70.69 -15.28
CA CYS A 302 18.64 -69.28 -14.87
C CYS A 302 19.74 -68.97 -13.81
N GLN A 303 20.01 -67.70 -13.50
CA GLN A 303 21.08 -67.28 -12.56
C GLN A 303 20.64 -67.12 -11.08
N ASP A 304 21.38 -67.69 -10.12
CA ASP A 304 21.18 -67.52 -8.65
C ASP A 304 20.90 -66.07 -8.24
N VAL A 305 21.66 -65.13 -8.84
CA VAL A 305 21.71 -63.73 -8.40
C VAL A 305 20.67 -62.83 -9.07
N SER A 306 19.79 -63.36 -9.93
CA SER A 306 18.84 -62.52 -10.69
C SER A 306 17.64 -63.23 -11.32
N GLU A 307 17.58 -64.56 -11.35
CA GLU A 307 16.57 -65.30 -12.11
C GLU A 307 16.12 -66.65 -11.49
N ASP A 308 16.78 -67.13 -10.42
CA ASP A 308 16.22 -68.10 -9.47
C ASP A 308 16.02 -67.42 -8.09
N ASP A 309 15.20 -68.01 -7.22
CA ASP A 309 14.71 -67.39 -5.97
C ASP A 309 14.85 -68.28 -4.71
N ASP A 310 15.35 -69.53 -4.78
CA ASP A 310 15.42 -70.50 -3.65
C ASP A 310 16.65 -71.43 -3.76
N ASP A 311 17.85 -70.92 -3.39
CA ASP A 311 19.18 -71.58 -3.48
C ASP A 311 19.27 -72.90 -2.66
N ASP A 312 18.42 -73.09 -1.64
CA ASP A 312 18.50 -74.15 -0.61
C ASP A 312 17.37 -75.23 -0.70
N ASP A 313 16.19 -74.93 -1.26
CA ASP A 313 14.96 -75.77 -1.26
C ASP A 313 14.44 -76.08 0.17
N ASP A 314 14.58 -75.11 1.09
CA ASP A 314 13.94 -75.10 2.43
C ASP A 314 12.42 -74.91 2.34
N THR A 315 11.96 -74.17 1.32
CA THR A 315 10.63 -73.56 1.12
C THR A 315 10.42 -72.13 1.66
N ILE A 316 11.46 -71.49 2.20
CA ILE A 316 11.61 -70.02 2.23
C ILE A 316 12.61 -69.62 1.14
N THR A 317 12.17 -68.80 0.18
CA THR A 317 12.99 -68.21 -0.90
C THR A 317 14.03 -67.24 -0.34
N ASP A 318 15.26 -67.21 -0.87
CA ASP A 318 16.40 -66.46 -0.31
C ASP A 318 16.15 -64.97 -0.02
N PRO A 319 15.36 -64.22 -0.82
CA PRO A 319 15.03 -62.82 -0.50
C PRO A 319 14.23 -62.64 0.80
N TYR A 320 13.76 -63.72 1.42
CA TYR A 320 13.02 -63.78 2.68
C TYR A 320 13.64 -64.77 3.69
N ASP A 321 14.82 -65.35 3.41
CA ASP A 321 15.59 -66.16 4.36
C ASP A 321 16.81 -65.35 4.83
N ASN A 322 16.98 -65.19 6.15
CA ASN A 322 18.16 -64.59 6.79
C ASN A 322 19.32 -65.59 6.94
N CYS A 323 19.03 -66.87 6.76
CA CYS A 323 19.91 -68.04 6.79
C CYS A 323 20.04 -68.77 5.40
N PRO A 324 20.01 -68.08 4.22
CA PRO A 324 19.66 -68.66 2.90
C PRO A 324 20.67 -69.69 2.33
N LEU A 325 21.86 -69.80 2.93
CA LEU A 325 22.81 -70.88 2.63
C LEU A 325 22.84 -71.85 3.81
N GLY A 326 21.66 -72.37 4.13
CA GLY A 326 21.31 -72.97 5.42
C GLY A 326 21.76 -74.42 5.57
N THR A 327 20.84 -75.27 6.03
CA THR A 327 21.06 -76.72 6.13
C THR A 327 20.00 -77.44 5.29
N PRO A 328 20.25 -77.64 3.98
CA PRO A 328 19.19 -77.92 3.03
C PRO A 328 18.39 -79.18 3.32
N GLY A 329 17.07 -79.05 3.19
CA GLY A 329 16.08 -80.10 3.45
C GLY A 329 15.51 -80.14 4.87
N TRP A 330 15.33 -78.99 5.52
CA TRP A 330 14.38 -78.80 6.63
C TRP A 330 13.14 -78.02 6.13
N GLN A 331 12.44 -77.24 6.98
CA GLN A 331 11.31 -76.35 6.63
C GLN A 331 11.01 -75.37 7.79
N SER A 332 10.94 -74.06 7.54
CA SER A 332 10.44 -73.03 8.49
C SER A 332 9.04 -73.33 9.06
N THR A 333 8.82 -73.08 10.36
CA THR A 333 7.47 -73.07 10.97
C THR A 333 7.38 -72.20 12.24
N GLY A 334 6.24 -71.48 12.40
CA GLY A 334 5.83 -70.65 13.56
C GLY A 334 5.71 -71.30 14.95
N ALA A 335 6.60 -72.24 15.29
CA ALA A 335 6.74 -72.93 16.58
C ALA A 335 8.16 -73.51 16.79
N SER A 336 9.11 -73.13 15.93
CA SER A 336 10.54 -73.50 15.93
C SER A 336 11.43 -72.34 15.44
N ASP A 337 10.76 -71.23 15.16
CA ASP A 337 11.07 -70.09 14.32
C ASP A 337 9.82 -69.19 14.53
N TYR A 338 9.94 -68.00 15.13
CA TYR A 338 8.81 -67.19 15.66
C TYR A 338 8.28 -66.20 14.63
N ASP A 339 9.19 -65.39 14.09
CA ASP A 339 9.01 -64.36 13.07
C ASP A 339 8.82 -64.95 11.66
N ARG A 340 9.57 -66.01 11.32
CA ARG A 340 9.64 -66.72 10.02
C ARG A 340 10.56 -66.10 9.00
N ASP A 341 11.78 -65.84 9.43
CA ASP A 341 12.91 -65.43 8.61
C ASP A 341 13.79 -66.58 8.08
N GLY A 342 13.44 -67.85 8.29
CA GLY A 342 14.27 -68.99 7.84
C GLY A 342 15.48 -69.30 8.73
N CYS A 343 15.74 -68.51 9.78
CA CYS A 343 16.56 -68.91 10.91
C CYS A 343 15.69 -69.68 11.95
N ARG A 344 16.17 -69.84 13.20
CA ARG A 344 15.61 -70.88 14.10
C ARG A 344 15.89 -70.67 15.60
N ASP A 345 14.92 -70.13 16.35
CA ASP A 345 15.05 -69.64 17.75
C ASP A 345 15.89 -70.50 18.69
N SER A 346 15.79 -71.83 18.56
CA SER A 346 16.40 -72.76 19.52
C SER A 346 17.93 -72.93 19.47
N ASP A 347 18.59 -72.66 18.34
CA ASP A 347 20.01 -72.98 18.12
C ASP A 347 20.78 -71.96 17.25
N ASP A 348 20.11 -71.23 16.36
CA ASP A 348 20.73 -70.51 15.23
C ASP A 348 20.33 -69.02 15.12
N ASP A 349 19.52 -68.52 16.06
CA ASP A 349 18.94 -67.15 16.13
C ASP A 349 19.15 -66.52 17.54
N LEU A 350 19.03 -65.18 17.66
CA LEU A 350 19.31 -64.34 18.84
C LEU A 350 18.43 -63.07 18.98
N ASP A 351 17.44 -62.87 18.11
CA ASP A 351 16.59 -61.67 18.04
C ASP A 351 15.14 -62.15 17.86
N ASP A 352 14.48 -62.55 18.97
CA ASP A 352 13.33 -63.47 19.02
C ASP A 352 12.09 -63.00 18.20
N ASP A 353 12.04 -61.73 17.79
CA ASP A 353 11.04 -61.13 16.89
C ASP A 353 11.62 -60.16 15.81
N ASN A 354 12.95 -60.05 15.72
CA ASN A 354 13.69 -59.51 14.58
C ASN A 354 13.48 -58.01 14.32
N ASP A 355 13.37 -57.19 15.37
CA ASP A 355 13.33 -55.72 15.24
C ASP A 355 14.70 -55.02 15.30
N GLY A 356 15.74 -55.78 15.65
CA GLY A 356 17.13 -55.34 15.78
C GLY A 356 17.57 -55.09 17.23
N THR A 357 16.66 -55.20 18.20
CA THR A 357 16.91 -54.96 19.63
C THR A 357 17.03 -56.30 20.38
N LEU A 358 18.27 -56.75 20.63
CA LEU A 358 18.52 -58.04 21.28
C LEU A 358 17.80 -58.21 22.64
N ASP A 359 17.21 -59.39 22.87
CA ASP A 359 16.54 -59.91 24.09
C ASP A 359 17.10 -59.45 25.46
N GLU A 360 18.39 -59.10 25.54
CA GLU A 360 19.07 -58.77 26.80
C GLU A 360 19.07 -57.27 27.16
N VAL A 361 18.64 -56.39 26.25
CA VAL A 361 18.54 -54.94 26.47
C VAL A 361 17.14 -54.36 26.24
N ASP A 362 16.30 -55.05 25.47
CA ASP A 362 14.93 -54.66 25.15
C ASP A 362 13.93 -54.81 26.33
N SER A 363 12.98 -53.89 26.43
CA SER A 363 11.81 -53.93 27.32
C SER A 363 10.65 -54.77 26.79
N CYS A 364 10.55 -54.97 25.48
CA CYS A 364 9.50 -55.68 24.76
C CYS A 364 9.85 -57.07 24.10
N PRO A 365 10.73 -58.00 24.61
CA PRO A 365 11.41 -59.06 23.81
C PRO A 365 10.63 -60.17 23.07
N ARG A 366 9.31 -60.04 22.89
CA ARG A 366 8.43 -60.83 22.01
C ARG A 366 7.22 -59.97 21.61
N GLY A 367 7.46 -58.74 21.19
CA GLY A 367 6.51 -57.71 20.80
C GLY A 367 5.99 -57.90 19.38
N VAL A 368 5.90 -56.80 18.62
CA VAL A 368 5.55 -56.84 17.20
C VAL A 368 6.77 -57.20 16.36
N ILE A 369 6.64 -58.27 15.58
CA ILE A 369 7.71 -58.79 14.69
C ILE A 369 8.11 -57.78 13.59
N GLY A 370 9.42 -57.63 13.38
CA GLY A 370 10.00 -57.09 12.14
C GLY A 370 9.71 -55.61 11.85
N TRP A 371 9.71 -54.77 12.88
CA TRP A 371 9.82 -53.32 12.73
C TRP A 371 11.30 -52.90 12.84
N ALA A 372 11.57 -51.61 13.03
CA ALA A 372 12.94 -51.13 13.23
C ALA A 372 12.95 -49.93 14.18
N GLN A 373 13.86 -49.96 15.15
CA GLN A 373 14.11 -48.85 16.06
C GLN A 373 14.58 -47.60 15.29
N SER A 374 13.99 -46.44 15.58
CA SER A 374 14.38 -45.15 15.03
C SER A 374 13.75 -44.00 15.83
N ASP A 375 14.33 -42.81 15.77
CA ASP A 375 13.84 -41.53 16.33
C ASP A 375 12.35 -41.16 15.97
N THR A 376 11.68 -41.96 15.13
CA THR A 376 10.31 -41.81 14.65
C THR A 376 9.40 -43.04 14.86
N THR A 377 9.91 -44.07 15.52
CA THR A 377 9.21 -45.33 15.84
C THR A 377 9.44 -45.84 17.25
N ASP A 378 10.56 -45.45 17.86
CA ASP A 378 10.95 -45.62 19.26
C ASP A 378 11.80 -44.39 19.62
N TYR A 379 11.21 -43.43 20.34
CA TYR A 379 11.81 -42.11 20.52
C TYR A 379 12.86 -42.05 21.63
N ASP A 380 12.69 -42.78 22.74
CA ASP A 380 13.65 -42.81 23.86
C ASP A 380 14.76 -43.87 23.68
N MET A 381 14.55 -44.85 22.79
CA MET A 381 15.41 -45.99 22.42
C MET A 381 15.42 -47.16 23.43
N ASP A 382 14.25 -47.47 24.02
CA ASP A 382 13.98 -48.56 24.97
C ASP A 382 13.79 -49.96 24.35
N GLY A 383 13.33 -50.04 23.09
CA GLY A 383 12.99 -51.28 22.39
C GLY A 383 11.49 -51.60 22.33
N CYS A 384 10.63 -50.86 23.02
CA CYS A 384 9.19 -50.85 22.75
C CYS A 384 8.83 -49.82 21.67
N ARG A 385 7.72 -50.04 20.95
CA ARG A 385 7.29 -49.16 19.83
C ARG A 385 6.22 -48.14 20.25
N ASP A 386 6.49 -46.86 19.97
CA ASP A 386 5.62 -45.68 20.19
C ASP A 386 4.13 -45.98 19.92
N SER A 387 3.84 -46.66 18.80
CA SER A 387 2.48 -46.73 18.24
C SER A 387 1.49 -47.68 18.94
N ASP A 388 1.98 -48.64 19.73
CA ASP A 388 1.12 -49.70 20.30
C ASP A 388 1.71 -50.54 21.46
N GLU A 389 3.01 -50.44 21.76
CA GLU A 389 3.63 -51.22 22.85
C GLU A 389 4.25 -50.38 23.97
N ASP A 390 4.65 -49.13 23.69
CA ASP A 390 4.95 -48.11 24.71
C ASP A 390 3.73 -47.19 25.03
N GLY A 391 3.93 -46.15 25.86
CA GLY A 391 2.98 -45.10 26.21
C GLY A 391 3.52 -44.09 27.24
N ASP A 392 4.81 -43.75 27.17
CA ASP A 392 5.47 -42.60 27.80
C ASP A 392 6.61 -42.15 26.84
N ASP A 393 6.25 -41.86 25.57
CA ASP A 393 7.10 -41.76 24.35
C ASP A 393 8.52 -41.13 24.56
N ASP A 394 8.70 -40.20 25.51
CA ASP A 394 9.96 -39.46 25.75
C ASP A 394 10.62 -39.65 27.14
N ASP A 395 10.12 -40.57 27.99
CA ASP A 395 10.51 -40.83 29.40
C ASP A 395 10.67 -39.54 30.24
N ASP A 396 9.89 -38.48 29.98
CA ASP A 396 9.81 -37.34 30.91
C ASP A 396 9.08 -37.72 32.23
N GLY A 397 8.17 -38.70 32.14
CA GLY A 397 7.31 -39.20 33.21
C GLY A 397 5.86 -38.69 33.18
N VAL A 398 5.40 -38.17 32.04
CA VAL A 398 4.00 -37.79 31.75
C VAL A 398 3.51 -38.53 30.50
N ILE A 399 2.92 -39.71 30.73
CA ILE A 399 2.25 -40.52 29.70
C ILE A 399 1.47 -39.69 28.66
N ASP A 400 1.68 -39.98 27.39
CA ASP A 400 1.16 -39.25 26.22
C ASP A 400 -0.37 -39.06 26.19
N PHE A 401 -1.14 -39.87 26.94
CA PHE A 401 -2.58 -39.62 27.11
C PHE A 401 -2.92 -38.33 27.88
N ASP A 402 -2.12 -37.96 28.89
CA ASP A 402 -2.31 -36.73 29.68
C ASP A 402 -1.37 -35.60 29.23
N ASP A 403 -0.53 -35.85 28.21
CA ASP A 403 0.50 -34.92 27.72
C ASP A 403 0.04 -33.98 26.57
N GLN A 404 0.79 -32.90 26.34
CA GLN A 404 0.55 -31.90 25.29
C GLN A 404 1.74 -31.71 24.34
N CYS A 405 2.93 -32.17 24.72
CA CYS A 405 4.18 -32.12 23.97
C CYS A 405 4.87 -33.50 23.99
N MET A 406 4.15 -34.54 23.56
CA MET A 406 4.47 -35.99 23.62
C MET A 406 5.83 -36.46 23.02
N ARG A 407 6.70 -35.56 22.60
CA ARG A 407 8.06 -35.80 22.06
C ARG A 407 8.99 -34.63 22.42
N THR A 408 8.90 -34.16 23.66
CA THR A 408 9.76 -33.10 24.19
C THR A 408 11.20 -33.62 24.23
N GLN A 409 12.19 -32.75 24.04
CA GLN A 409 13.59 -33.17 23.87
C GLN A 409 14.09 -33.99 25.08
N LEU A 410 14.30 -35.30 24.88
CA LEU A 410 14.76 -36.29 25.88
C LEU A 410 15.63 -35.71 27.01
N GLY A 411 15.12 -35.76 28.24
CA GLY A 411 15.80 -35.25 29.43
C GLY A 411 15.75 -33.74 29.64
N ALA A 412 14.82 -33.03 28.98
CA ALA A 412 14.48 -31.64 29.27
C ALA A 412 13.89 -31.45 30.68
N ALA A 413 13.53 -30.20 31.01
CA ALA A 413 12.90 -29.84 32.29
C ALA A 413 11.49 -29.30 32.04
N VAL A 414 10.52 -30.15 32.34
CA VAL A 414 9.13 -30.10 31.86
C VAL A 414 8.17 -29.47 32.87
N ASN A 415 6.93 -29.19 32.45
CA ASN A 415 5.92 -28.52 33.27
C ASN A 415 4.94 -29.51 33.97
N GLU A 416 3.62 -29.29 33.95
CA GLU A 416 2.61 -30.28 34.42
C GLU A 416 1.80 -30.90 33.26
N PHE A 417 2.32 -30.77 32.03
CA PHE A 417 1.75 -31.13 30.73
C PHE A 417 2.83 -31.49 29.67
N GLY A 418 4.01 -31.98 30.09
CA GLY A 418 5.17 -32.31 29.23
C GLY A 418 5.97 -31.14 28.70
N CYS A 419 5.30 -30.10 28.20
CA CYS A 419 5.96 -29.03 27.46
C CYS A 419 7.10 -28.31 28.22
N ALA A 420 8.31 -28.37 27.65
CA ALA A 420 9.47 -27.62 28.11
C ALA A 420 9.34 -26.12 27.79
N SER A 421 10.22 -25.28 28.35
CA SER A 421 10.08 -23.82 28.29
C SER A 421 10.41 -23.16 26.93
N TYR A 422 10.55 -23.94 25.87
CA TYR A 422 10.63 -23.49 24.47
C TYR A 422 9.43 -24.01 23.64
N GLU A 423 8.50 -24.71 24.28
CA GLU A 423 7.25 -25.27 23.73
C GLU A 423 6.04 -24.59 24.38
N TRP A 424 6.20 -23.33 24.80
CA TRP A 424 5.14 -22.52 25.42
C TRP A 424 4.69 -21.44 24.42
N ASP A 425 3.40 -21.44 24.12
CA ASP A 425 2.70 -20.37 23.40
C ASP A 425 1.87 -19.58 24.44
N GLY A 426 2.25 -18.33 24.70
CA GLY A 426 1.74 -17.52 25.80
C GLY A 426 0.41 -16.80 25.54
N ASP A 427 0.02 -16.60 24.28
CA ASP A 427 -1.21 -15.89 23.89
C ASP A 427 -2.15 -16.67 22.94
N GLY A 428 -1.67 -17.76 22.36
CA GLY A 428 -2.42 -18.72 21.55
C GLY A 428 -2.42 -18.40 20.06
N ASP A 429 -1.39 -17.73 19.53
CA ASP A 429 -1.29 -17.39 18.09
C ASP A 429 -0.63 -18.48 17.22
N GLY A 430 0.08 -19.44 17.83
CA GLY A 430 0.79 -20.53 17.15
C GLY A 430 2.31 -20.36 17.02
N VAL A 431 2.90 -19.28 17.54
CA VAL A 431 4.35 -19.06 17.63
C VAL A 431 4.80 -19.14 19.09
N MET A 432 5.95 -19.77 19.35
CA MET A 432 6.43 -20.04 20.71
C MET A 432 7.08 -18.80 21.35
N ASP A 433 6.91 -18.63 22.67
CA ASP A 433 7.42 -17.56 23.54
C ASP A 433 8.92 -17.20 23.37
N ASP A 434 9.74 -18.08 22.78
CA ASP A 434 11.17 -17.90 22.55
C ASP A 434 11.55 -17.48 21.11
N THR A 435 10.58 -17.52 20.19
CA THR A 435 10.71 -17.13 18.76
C THR A 435 9.78 -15.98 18.36
N ASP A 436 8.67 -15.81 19.08
CA ASP A 436 7.74 -14.68 18.98
C ASP A 436 8.41 -13.31 19.24
N GLN A 437 7.95 -12.29 18.50
CA GLN A 437 8.38 -10.90 18.60
C GLN A 437 7.28 -9.94 19.09
N CYS A 438 6.03 -10.38 19.17
CA CYS A 438 4.83 -9.56 19.37
C CYS A 438 4.00 -9.89 20.63
N SER A 439 4.43 -10.86 21.44
CA SER A 439 3.95 -11.29 22.77
C SER A 439 2.71 -10.56 23.31
N GLY A 440 1.55 -11.18 23.15
CA GLY A 440 0.22 -10.62 23.44
C GLY A 440 -0.60 -10.33 22.18
N THR A 441 -0.35 -11.02 21.06
CA THR A 441 -1.10 -10.89 19.82
C THR A 441 -2.57 -11.28 20.04
N PRO A 442 -3.55 -10.51 19.52
CA PRO A 442 -4.97 -10.83 19.71
C PRO A 442 -5.38 -12.17 19.07
N THR A 443 -5.73 -13.15 19.91
CA THR A 443 -6.12 -14.50 19.49
C THR A 443 -7.17 -14.50 18.38
N GLY A 444 -6.84 -15.12 17.23
CA GLY A 444 -7.73 -15.24 16.07
C GLY A 444 -7.54 -14.18 14.98
N LEU A 445 -6.44 -13.43 15.02
CA LEU A 445 -5.85 -12.79 13.85
C LEU A 445 -4.91 -13.76 13.13
N ASP A 446 -4.65 -13.55 11.84
CA ASP A 446 -3.62 -14.28 11.08
C ASP A 446 -2.25 -13.64 11.35
N VAL A 447 -1.24 -14.44 11.70
CA VAL A 447 0.11 -13.98 12.08
C VAL A 447 1.18 -14.38 11.06
N ASN A 448 2.28 -13.63 11.05
CA ASN A 448 3.48 -13.96 10.28
C ASN A 448 4.40 -14.95 11.04
N GLU A 449 5.54 -15.30 10.43
CA GLU A 449 6.53 -16.27 10.96
C GLU A 449 7.15 -15.92 12.33
N VAL A 450 6.80 -14.77 12.92
CA VAL A 450 7.36 -14.27 14.20
C VAL A 450 6.30 -13.76 15.18
N GLY A 451 5.07 -14.27 15.10
CA GLY A 451 3.97 -14.02 16.06
C GLY A 451 3.25 -12.68 15.88
N CYS A 452 3.51 -11.98 14.77
CA CYS A 452 2.99 -10.63 14.58
C CYS A 452 1.82 -10.62 13.60
N ALA A 453 0.70 -10.04 14.03
CA ALA A 453 -0.46 -9.74 13.19
C ALA A 453 -0.37 -8.34 12.56
N ASP A 454 -1.19 -8.12 11.53
CA ASP A 454 -1.68 -6.79 11.15
C ASP A 454 -2.76 -6.38 12.18
N LEU A 455 -2.68 -5.14 12.70
CA LEU A 455 -3.50 -4.67 13.82
C LEU A 455 -4.54 -3.60 13.45
N ASP A 456 -4.42 -2.95 12.29
CA ASP A 456 -5.38 -1.93 11.81
C ASP A 456 -6.00 -2.25 10.44
N GLY A 457 -5.44 -3.23 9.71
CA GLY A 457 -5.95 -3.75 8.45
C GLY A 457 -5.35 -3.12 7.20
N ASP A 458 -4.19 -2.44 7.30
CA ASP A 458 -3.52 -1.80 6.16
C ASP A 458 -2.67 -2.77 5.30
N GLY A 459 -2.39 -3.97 5.81
CA GLY A 459 -1.59 -5.01 5.15
C GLY A 459 -0.13 -5.12 5.63
N ILE A 460 0.31 -4.32 6.60
CA ILE A 460 1.65 -4.35 7.18
C ILE A 460 1.62 -4.93 8.61
N PHE A 461 2.50 -5.89 8.88
CA PHE A 461 2.57 -6.55 10.19
C PHE A 461 3.24 -5.65 11.26
N ALA A 462 2.73 -5.70 12.49
CA ALA A 462 3.08 -4.77 13.58
C ALA A 462 4.56 -4.73 14.02
N ASN A 463 5.41 -5.67 13.57
CA ASN A 463 6.86 -5.65 13.81
C ASN A 463 7.66 -4.83 12.79
N VAL A 464 7.08 -4.50 11.64
CA VAL A 464 7.73 -3.70 10.57
C VAL A 464 6.96 -2.41 10.23
N ASP A 465 5.72 -2.31 10.67
CA ASP A 465 4.91 -1.10 10.61
C ASP A 465 5.49 0.04 11.48
N GLN A 466 5.49 1.27 10.93
CA GLN A 466 5.90 2.50 11.61
C GLN A 466 4.69 3.38 12.02
N CYS A 467 3.48 3.01 11.62
CA CYS A 467 2.27 3.81 11.66
C CYS A 467 1.00 3.02 12.12
N PRO A 468 1.01 2.34 13.30
CA PRO A 468 0.01 1.35 13.77
C PRO A 468 -1.36 1.89 14.21
N ASP A 469 -1.80 2.98 13.59
CA ASP A 469 -3.11 3.61 13.72
C ASP A 469 -3.45 4.26 12.35
N SER A 470 -3.20 3.55 11.24
CA SER A 470 -3.40 4.04 9.87
C SER A 470 -4.88 4.23 9.54
N GLU A 471 -5.21 5.37 8.92
CA GLU A 471 -6.61 5.74 8.71
C GLU A 471 -7.21 4.91 7.58
N SER A 472 -8.26 4.14 7.88
CA SER A 472 -8.89 3.24 6.91
C SER A 472 -9.43 3.99 5.69
N ARG A 473 -9.47 3.29 4.55
CA ARG A 473 -9.79 3.83 3.22
C ARG A 473 -8.79 4.86 2.67
N TRP A 474 -7.55 4.85 3.15
CA TRP A 474 -6.39 5.50 2.53
C TRP A 474 -5.39 4.45 2.06
N THR A 475 -4.54 4.76 1.07
CA THR A 475 -3.44 3.85 0.69
C THR A 475 -2.23 4.04 1.63
N PRO A 476 -1.80 3.00 2.37
CA PRO A 476 -0.55 3.03 3.13
C PRO A 476 0.68 2.95 2.21
N ASN A 477 1.85 3.30 2.74
CA ASN A 477 3.12 3.04 2.06
C ASN A 477 3.74 1.71 2.54
N SER A 478 4.96 1.38 2.10
CA SER A 478 5.71 0.19 2.55
C SER A 478 6.21 0.24 4.00
N GLU A 479 5.78 1.24 4.77
CA GLU A 479 6.08 1.47 6.20
C GLU A 479 4.77 1.57 7.03
N GLY A 480 3.62 1.22 6.42
CA GLY A 480 2.26 1.42 6.93
C GLY A 480 1.72 2.85 6.80
N CYS A 481 2.60 3.85 6.77
CA CYS A 481 2.21 5.26 6.83
C CYS A 481 1.42 5.74 5.60
N THR A 482 0.17 6.16 5.82
CA THR A 482 -0.65 6.86 4.82
C THR A 482 -0.15 8.29 4.60
N VAL A 483 -0.60 8.93 3.50
CA VAL A 483 -0.28 10.34 3.19
C VAL A 483 -0.76 11.35 4.26
N LEU A 484 -1.56 10.95 5.25
CA LEU A 484 -1.98 11.83 6.36
C LEU A 484 -0.95 11.90 7.49
N GLN A 485 -0.27 10.77 7.77
CA GLN A 485 0.77 10.65 8.79
C GLN A 485 2.11 11.24 8.32
N VAL A 486 2.36 11.31 7.01
CA VAL A 486 3.61 11.88 6.46
C VAL A 486 3.70 13.40 6.70
N PRO A 487 4.79 13.91 7.32
CA PRO A 487 4.96 15.35 7.56
C PRO A 487 5.11 16.18 6.27
N ILE A 488 4.53 17.39 6.27
CA ILE A 488 4.69 18.34 5.16
C ILE A 488 6.08 19.00 5.21
N SER A 489 6.84 18.91 4.12
CA SER A 489 8.19 19.49 4.05
C SER A 489 8.17 21.03 4.01
N TRP A 490 9.15 21.70 4.63
CA TRP A 490 9.22 23.18 4.62
C TRP A 490 9.57 23.71 3.22
N ASN A 491 8.62 24.39 2.59
CA ASN A 491 8.76 25.01 1.29
C ASN A 491 9.62 26.29 1.37
N THR A 492 10.65 26.39 0.51
CA THR A 492 11.61 27.50 0.54
C THR A 492 11.22 28.72 -0.32
N GLY A 493 10.15 28.62 -1.12
CA GLY A 493 9.53 29.75 -1.81
C GLY A 493 8.97 29.43 -3.21
N PRO A 494 8.25 30.38 -3.84
CA PRO A 494 8.10 31.79 -3.43
C PRO A 494 7.20 31.97 -2.20
N SER A 495 7.59 32.87 -1.30
CA SER A 495 6.78 33.25 -0.13
C SER A 495 5.93 34.48 -0.40
N SER A 496 4.70 34.50 0.08
CA SER A 496 3.76 35.62 -0.04
C SER A 496 3.26 36.10 1.33
N THR A 497 2.64 37.29 1.35
CA THR A 497 1.87 37.83 2.49
C THR A 497 0.36 37.81 2.22
N GLU A 498 -0.06 37.26 1.08
CA GLU A 498 -1.48 37.04 0.75
C GLU A 498 -2.09 35.92 1.58
N ARG A 499 -3.42 35.87 1.64
CA ARG A 499 -4.14 34.77 2.30
C ARG A 499 -4.07 33.55 1.41
N PHE A 500 -3.79 32.38 2.00
CA PHE A 500 -3.34 31.17 1.32
C PHE A 500 -1.96 31.26 0.63
N GLY A 501 -1.25 32.39 0.75
CA GLY A 501 0.14 32.50 0.32
C GLY A 501 1.09 31.73 1.24
N ILE A 502 2.13 31.11 0.67
CA ILE A 502 3.14 30.34 1.40
C ILE A 502 3.93 31.26 2.34
N ALA A 503 4.07 30.85 3.60
CA ALA A 503 4.73 31.63 4.64
C ALA A 503 6.26 31.60 4.51
N GLY A 504 6.85 32.77 4.26
CA GLY A 504 8.30 32.95 4.28
C GLY A 504 8.86 32.91 5.70
N ASP A 505 10.10 32.44 5.85
CA ASP A 505 10.75 32.24 7.16
C ASP A 505 10.81 33.52 8.02
N PHE A 506 10.82 33.35 9.33
CA PHE A 506 10.93 34.40 10.35
C PHE A 506 11.52 33.88 11.66
N THR A 507 11.96 34.80 12.52
CA THR A 507 12.53 34.48 13.83
C THR A 507 11.79 35.20 14.95
N LEU A 508 11.29 34.43 15.92
CA LEU A 508 10.71 34.95 17.15
C LEU A 508 11.68 34.78 18.32
N GLN A 509 12.05 35.90 18.94
CA GLN A 509 12.63 35.88 20.28
C GLN A 509 11.52 35.55 21.28
N THR A 510 11.60 34.41 21.95
CA THR A 510 10.65 33.98 22.99
C THR A 510 11.34 33.93 24.36
N LYS A 511 10.55 33.73 25.43
CA LYS A 511 11.09 33.53 26.79
C LYS A 511 11.74 32.15 27.01
N SER A 512 11.52 31.19 26.10
CA SER A 512 12.12 29.85 26.11
C SER A 512 13.33 29.72 25.17
N GLY A 513 13.40 30.51 24.09
CA GLY A 513 14.52 30.51 23.15
C GLY A 513 14.29 31.41 21.93
N ASN A 514 15.10 31.23 20.88
CA ASN A 514 14.79 31.80 19.56
C ASN A 514 14.12 30.73 18.70
N TRP A 515 12.84 30.91 18.41
CA TRP A 515 12.11 30.12 17.42
C TRP A 515 12.49 30.62 16.01
N VAL A 516 12.86 29.73 15.11
CA VAL A 516 13.19 30.00 13.70
C VAL A 516 12.27 29.12 12.87
N MET A 517 11.36 29.72 12.11
CA MET A 517 10.21 28.98 11.56
C MET A 517 10.64 27.83 10.64
N SER A 518 11.64 28.05 9.79
CA SER A 518 12.22 27.02 8.91
C SER A 518 13.00 25.89 9.61
N ARG A 519 13.33 26.04 10.90
CA ARG A 519 14.10 25.07 11.70
C ARG A 519 13.21 24.29 12.66
N ASP A 520 12.21 24.98 13.22
CA ASP A 520 11.28 24.46 14.22
C ASP A 520 9.90 24.15 13.60
N TRP A 521 9.89 23.87 12.30
CA TRP A 521 8.74 23.36 11.55
C TRP A 521 8.77 21.83 11.59
N ASP A 522 7.66 21.25 12.00
CA ASP A 522 7.43 19.81 12.13
C ASP A 522 6.69 19.19 10.94
N GLY A 523 5.91 19.97 10.17
CA GLY A 523 5.03 19.46 9.11
C GLY A 523 3.68 18.93 9.59
N GLU A 524 3.46 18.95 10.90
CA GLU A 524 2.31 18.36 11.60
C GLU A 524 1.47 19.40 12.35
N SER A 525 2.10 20.46 12.85
CA SER A 525 1.44 21.48 13.66
C SER A 525 0.73 22.56 12.85
N THR A 526 -0.22 23.21 13.52
CA THR A 526 -0.76 24.51 13.13
C THR A 526 -0.30 25.59 14.11
N TYR A 527 -0.24 26.84 13.65
CA TYR A 527 0.42 27.92 14.38
C TYR A 527 -0.47 29.16 14.49
N LEU A 528 -0.67 29.65 15.71
CA LEU A 528 -1.43 30.87 16.03
C LEU A 528 -0.51 31.94 16.63
N PHE A 529 -0.58 33.17 16.11
CA PHE A 529 0.14 34.32 16.65
C PHE A 529 -0.88 35.37 17.11
N ILE A 530 -0.92 35.70 18.41
CA ILE A 530 -1.93 36.57 19.02
C ILE A 530 -1.26 37.72 19.76
N PHE A 531 -1.57 38.96 19.38
CA PHE A 531 -0.92 40.17 19.87
C PHE A 531 -1.87 41.07 20.67
N ASN A 532 -1.49 41.43 21.90
CA ASN A 532 -2.16 42.52 22.63
C ASN A 532 -1.93 43.88 21.95
N GLN A 533 -2.89 44.79 22.15
CA GLN A 533 -2.65 46.21 22.03
C GLN A 533 -3.54 46.99 23.01
N ASP A 534 -2.96 47.58 24.05
CA ASP A 534 -3.66 48.25 25.16
C ASP A 534 -4.35 49.57 24.76
N SER A 535 -3.97 50.12 23.61
CA SER A 535 -4.71 51.22 22.97
C SER A 535 -5.97 50.76 22.20
N SER A 536 -6.14 49.46 21.97
CA SER A 536 -7.31 48.85 21.33
C SER A 536 -8.25 48.26 22.39
N SER A 537 -9.31 49.00 22.75
CA SER A 537 -10.31 48.52 23.72
C SER A 537 -11.07 47.27 23.27
N TYR A 538 -11.04 46.95 21.97
CA TYR A 538 -11.46 45.66 21.42
C TYR A 538 -10.49 44.55 21.85
N MET A 539 -9.19 44.71 21.58
CA MET A 539 -8.21 43.66 21.85
C MET A 539 -8.01 43.45 23.35
N SER A 540 -7.90 44.50 24.16
CA SER A 540 -7.82 44.37 25.63
C SER A 540 -9.05 43.67 26.22
N ALA A 541 -10.24 43.76 25.60
CA ALA A 541 -11.45 43.07 26.05
C ALA A 541 -11.51 41.59 25.64
N ILE A 542 -10.73 41.17 24.64
CA ILE A 542 -10.55 39.77 24.23
C ILE A 542 -9.38 39.14 25.01
N TRP A 543 -8.24 39.84 25.09
CA TRP A 543 -7.04 39.42 25.80
C TRP A 543 -7.28 39.04 27.26
N ASN A 544 -8.21 39.73 27.95
CA ASN A 544 -8.54 39.52 29.37
C ASN A 544 -9.64 38.47 29.64
N GLN A 545 -10.05 37.68 28.65
CA GLN A 545 -11.07 36.62 28.84
C GLN A 545 -10.49 35.35 29.50
N ASP A 546 -11.32 34.31 29.65
CA ASP A 546 -10.89 33.02 30.19
C ASP A 546 -9.88 32.34 29.25
N ILE A 547 -8.64 32.22 29.71
CA ILE A 547 -7.55 31.60 28.95
C ILE A 547 -7.61 30.07 29.00
N GLY A 548 -8.12 29.50 30.09
CA GLY A 548 -8.28 28.05 30.22
C GLY A 548 -9.30 27.50 29.24
N ARG A 549 -10.36 28.28 28.98
CA ARG A 549 -11.29 27.96 27.89
C ARG A 549 -10.64 27.97 26.52
N PHE A 550 -9.86 29.01 26.21
CA PHE A 550 -9.18 29.11 24.91
C PHE A 550 -8.25 27.92 24.69
N LEU A 551 -7.45 27.54 25.70
CA LEU A 551 -6.57 26.38 25.62
C LEU A 551 -7.35 25.06 25.47
N ASN A 552 -8.46 24.87 26.21
CA ASN A 552 -9.40 23.73 26.03
C ASN A 552 -10.17 23.72 24.69
N THR A 553 -9.91 24.66 23.79
CA THR A 553 -10.53 24.71 22.46
C THR A 553 -9.49 24.51 21.34
N LEU A 554 -8.20 24.40 21.68
CA LEU A 554 -7.14 24.12 20.70
C LEU A 554 -7.04 22.61 20.43
N PRO A 555 -6.78 22.20 19.18
CA PRO A 555 -6.26 20.86 18.87
C PRO A 555 -4.89 20.63 19.50
N GLU A 556 -4.50 19.37 19.63
CA GLU A 556 -3.23 19.00 20.27
C GLU A 556 -2.01 19.42 19.44
N ASN A 557 -2.06 19.33 18.11
CA ASN A 557 -1.02 19.80 17.18
C ASN A 557 -1.01 21.34 17.00
N THR A 558 -1.27 22.14 18.03
CA THR A 558 -1.44 23.60 17.87
C THR A 558 -0.52 24.44 18.76
N HIS A 559 0.51 25.02 18.14
CA HIS A 559 1.35 26.03 18.78
C HIS A 559 0.67 27.40 18.84
N VAL A 560 0.72 28.06 20.00
CA VAL A 560 0.20 29.42 20.19
C VAL A 560 1.25 30.38 20.76
N PHE A 561 1.49 31.49 20.07
CA PHE A 561 2.46 32.52 20.41
C PHE A 561 1.75 33.79 20.88
N PHE A 562 1.93 34.14 22.16
CA PHE A 562 1.45 35.40 22.72
C PHE A 562 2.48 36.52 22.58
N GLY A 563 2.11 37.60 21.90
CA GLY A 563 2.90 38.81 21.72
C GLY A 563 2.16 40.10 22.12
N SER A 564 2.82 41.25 22.00
CA SER A 564 2.18 42.56 22.19
C SER A 564 2.82 43.60 21.27
N PHE A 565 1.99 44.52 20.75
CA PHE A 565 2.44 45.65 19.95
C PHE A 565 2.91 46.85 20.78
N ASP A 566 2.63 46.89 22.09
CA ASP A 566 2.95 48.04 22.94
C ASP A 566 4.43 48.11 23.34
N SER A 567 4.88 49.33 23.69
CA SER A 567 6.29 49.61 23.99
C SER A 567 6.83 48.89 25.23
N ASP A 568 5.95 48.44 26.11
CA ASP A 568 6.25 47.69 27.34
C ASP A 568 5.72 46.26 27.32
N TYR A 569 5.59 45.66 26.12
CA TYR A 569 5.18 44.27 25.82
C TYR A 569 5.57 43.19 26.84
N ARG A 570 6.73 43.31 27.50
CA ARG A 570 7.14 42.36 28.56
C ARG A 570 6.12 42.27 29.69
N ASN A 571 5.50 43.39 30.07
CA ASN A 571 4.46 43.44 31.09
C ASN A 571 3.23 42.61 30.69
N ASP A 572 2.73 42.80 29.47
CA ASP A 572 1.57 42.08 28.91
C ASP A 572 1.83 40.57 28.85
N ILE A 573 3.04 40.20 28.41
CA ILE A 573 3.45 38.81 28.23
C ILE A 573 3.79 38.15 29.56
N ASP A 574 4.32 38.87 30.56
CA ASP A 574 4.35 38.38 31.94
C ASP A 574 2.94 38.21 32.52
N ALA A 575 2.00 39.13 32.24
CA ALA A 575 0.62 39.02 32.71
C ALA A 575 -0.13 37.83 32.08
N MET A 576 0.06 37.56 30.79
CA MET A 576 -0.49 36.38 30.12
C MET A 576 0.17 35.09 30.62
N ASN A 577 1.50 35.05 30.72
CA ASN A 577 2.25 33.91 31.24
C ASN A 577 1.80 33.52 32.67
N ASN A 578 1.57 34.51 33.55
CA ASN A 578 1.01 34.26 34.88
C ASN A 578 -0.41 33.66 34.86
N ARG A 579 -1.26 34.05 33.89
CA ARG A 579 -2.62 33.52 33.73
C ARG A 579 -2.62 32.09 33.20
N VAL A 580 -1.83 31.79 32.17
CA VAL A 580 -1.66 30.42 31.65
C VAL A 580 -1.08 29.51 32.73
N ASN A 581 -0.03 29.93 33.46
CA ASN A 581 0.51 29.15 34.57
C ASN A 581 -0.52 28.88 35.67
N SER A 582 -1.39 29.86 35.97
CA SER A 582 -2.47 29.66 36.95
C SER A 582 -3.53 28.66 36.49
N TYR A 583 -3.68 28.44 35.19
CA TYR A 583 -4.55 27.41 34.60
C TYR A 583 -3.83 26.05 34.57
N ARG A 584 -2.65 26.00 33.94
CA ARG A 584 -1.74 24.84 33.84
C ARG A 584 -1.54 24.10 35.17
N ASN A 585 -1.36 24.85 36.26
CA ASN A 585 -1.14 24.28 37.60
C ASN A 585 -2.35 23.53 38.19
N GLY A 586 -3.52 23.57 37.54
CA GLY A 586 -4.71 22.79 37.92
C GLY A 586 -4.92 21.49 37.13
N LEU A 587 -4.05 21.18 36.15
CA LEU A 587 -4.23 20.09 35.18
C LEU A 587 -3.58 18.76 35.62
N ASN A 588 -3.71 17.69 34.82
CA ASN A 588 -2.91 16.46 35.00
C ASN A 588 -1.47 16.68 34.46
N ASP A 589 -0.56 15.70 34.60
CA ASP A 589 0.85 15.91 34.25
C ASP A 589 1.15 15.83 32.73
N ALA A 590 0.31 15.16 31.93
CA ALA A 590 0.37 15.18 30.47
C ALA A 590 -0.10 16.53 29.92
N ASP A 591 -1.28 17.04 30.35
CA ASP A 591 -1.77 18.35 29.89
C ASP A 591 -0.78 19.49 30.27
N LYS A 592 -0.05 19.35 31.39
CA LYS A 592 1.02 20.29 31.77
C LYS A 592 2.17 20.28 30.77
N ALA A 593 2.61 19.10 30.34
CA ALA A 593 3.66 18.96 29.34
C ALA A 593 3.21 19.55 28.00
N TRP A 594 1.96 19.28 27.58
CA TRP A 594 1.37 19.89 26.38
C TRP A 594 1.37 21.42 26.44
N VAL A 595 0.94 22.02 27.56
CA VAL A 595 0.99 23.50 27.72
C VAL A 595 2.43 24.03 27.70
N ASP A 596 3.40 23.29 28.25
CA ASP A 596 4.81 23.70 28.29
C ASP A 596 5.50 23.67 26.91
N SER A 597 5.12 22.75 26.02
CA SER A 597 5.66 22.68 24.65
C SER A 597 4.90 23.57 23.66
N HIS A 598 3.58 23.74 23.82
CA HIS A 598 2.75 24.41 22.82
C HIS A 598 2.48 25.91 23.07
N VAL A 599 2.60 26.41 24.31
CA VAL A 599 2.26 27.82 24.63
C VAL A 599 3.51 28.70 24.77
N HIS A 600 3.73 29.54 23.76
CA HIS A 600 4.91 30.38 23.59
C HIS A 600 4.69 31.85 23.93
N TYR A 601 5.77 32.52 24.36
CA TYR A 601 5.75 33.91 24.84
C TYR A 601 6.80 34.76 24.15
N ILE A 602 6.39 35.67 23.27
CA ILE A 602 7.29 36.53 22.48
C ILE A 602 7.90 37.62 23.39
N ASP A 603 9.24 37.69 23.47
CA ASP A 603 10.00 38.67 24.26
C ASP A 603 10.58 39.82 23.40
N GLN A 604 9.91 40.12 22.28
CA GLN A 604 10.15 41.26 21.41
C GLN A 604 8.82 41.96 21.04
N GLN A 605 8.89 43.25 20.73
CA GLN A 605 7.70 44.03 20.33
C GLN A 605 7.19 43.53 18.96
N GLY A 606 5.88 43.30 18.81
CA GLY A 606 5.30 42.72 17.59
C GLY A 606 5.64 43.51 16.31
N GLY A 607 5.62 44.84 16.38
CA GLY A 607 6.01 45.73 15.27
C GLY A 607 7.51 45.80 14.97
N ALA A 608 8.33 44.98 15.61
CA ALA A 608 9.76 44.79 15.32
C ALA A 608 10.09 43.37 14.80
N ILE A 609 9.08 42.52 14.60
CA ILE A 609 9.24 41.21 13.96
C ILE A 609 9.57 41.42 12.47
N GLY A 610 10.51 40.63 11.95
CA GLY A 610 10.86 40.56 10.53
C GLY A 610 10.53 39.20 9.92
N GLY A 611 10.91 38.98 8.66
CA GLY A 611 10.55 37.76 7.92
C GLY A 611 9.07 37.74 7.52
N GLY A 612 8.54 36.57 7.16
CA GLY A 612 7.16 36.43 6.66
C GLY A 612 6.10 36.97 7.62
N LEU A 613 6.15 36.58 8.89
CA LEU A 613 5.23 37.08 9.92
C LEU A 613 5.31 38.62 10.09
N GLY A 614 6.50 39.20 9.96
CA GLY A 614 6.69 40.65 9.98
C GLY A 614 6.03 41.37 8.78
N GLY A 615 6.07 40.74 7.60
CA GLY A 615 5.36 41.21 6.41
C GLY A 615 3.84 41.16 6.59
N VAL A 616 3.31 40.01 6.98
CA VAL A 616 1.86 39.82 7.21
C VAL A 616 1.31 40.74 8.31
N ILE A 617 2.07 40.98 9.38
CA ILE A 617 1.71 41.98 10.42
C ILE A 617 1.56 43.38 9.81
N GLY A 618 2.44 43.77 8.89
CA GLY A 618 2.35 45.05 8.17
C GLY A 618 1.14 45.11 7.25
N ASP A 619 1.01 44.13 6.36
CA ASP A 619 0.04 44.16 5.26
C ASP A 619 -1.40 43.93 5.71
N TRP A 620 -1.63 43.08 6.72
CA TRP A 620 -2.99 42.81 7.24
C TRP A 620 -3.37 43.75 8.37
N SER A 621 -2.40 44.29 9.13
CA SER A 621 -2.63 45.21 10.27
C SER A 621 -3.65 44.68 11.30
N ALA A 622 -3.58 43.37 11.61
CA ALA A 622 -4.50 42.65 12.49
C ALA A 622 -3.92 42.38 13.90
N PHE A 623 -4.72 41.80 14.79
CA PHE A 623 -4.29 41.37 16.13
C PHE A 623 -3.94 39.89 16.23
N TYR A 624 -4.30 39.09 15.23
CA TYR A 624 -4.22 37.64 15.27
C TYR A 624 -3.98 37.08 13.86
N TYR A 625 -3.22 35.99 13.79
CA TYR A 625 -2.72 35.39 12.55
C TYR A 625 -2.67 33.88 12.71
N GLY A 626 -3.11 33.13 11.70
CA GLY A 626 -2.99 31.68 11.65
C GLY A 626 -2.06 31.22 10.52
N MET A 627 -1.49 30.03 10.68
CA MET A 627 -0.76 29.30 9.65
C MET A 627 -1.09 27.80 9.83
N ASP A 628 -1.32 27.09 8.74
CA ASP A 628 -1.73 25.68 8.73
C ASP A 628 -0.56 24.73 8.35
N ARG A 629 -0.84 23.41 8.34
CA ARG A 629 0.11 22.35 7.93
C ARG A 629 0.63 22.51 6.49
N PHE A 630 -0.05 23.26 5.62
CA PHE A 630 0.41 23.55 4.27
C PHE A 630 1.34 24.78 4.20
N GLN A 631 1.81 25.30 5.34
CA GLN A 631 2.62 26.51 5.46
C GLN A 631 1.88 27.77 4.93
N GLN A 632 0.55 27.74 4.81
CA GLN A 632 -0.22 28.84 4.21
C GLN A 632 -0.68 29.85 5.26
N TRP A 633 -0.65 31.15 4.94
CA TRP A 633 -1.20 32.18 5.84
C TRP A 633 -2.73 32.18 5.86
N ARG A 634 -3.30 32.07 7.07
CA ARG A 634 -4.75 31.97 7.30
C ARG A 634 -5.27 33.16 8.11
N GLU A 635 -6.25 33.88 7.56
CA GLU A 635 -6.95 34.95 8.28
C GLU A 635 -7.95 34.34 9.28
N ILE A 636 -7.86 34.75 10.55
CA ILE A 636 -8.87 34.41 11.55
C ILE A 636 -10.08 35.33 11.32
N GLY A 637 -11.24 34.75 11.02
CA GLY A 637 -12.45 35.50 10.71
C GLY A 637 -13.14 36.14 11.92
N SER A 638 -14.41 36.49 11.73
CA SER A 638 -15.29 37.10 12.73
C SER A 638 -15.40 36.32 14.06
N LEU A 639 -14.80 36.88 15.11
CA LEU A 639 -14.93 36.44 16.51
C LEU A 639 -16.26 36.85 17.18
N TYR A 640 -17.26 37.32 16.43
CA TYR A 640 -18.51 37.85 16.99
C TYR A 640 -19.39 36.76 17.60
N ASN A 641 -19.82 36.97 18.84
CA ASN A 641 -20.60 36.03 19.63
C ASN A 641 -22.10 36.13 19.32
N TRP A 642 -22.51 35.62 18.15
CA TRP A 642 -23.90 35.61 17.69
C TRP A 642 -24.90 35.03 18.70
N VAL A 643 -24.46 34.02 19.43
CA VAL A 643 -25.24 33.27 20.43
C VAL A 643 -25.45 34.06 21.73
N GLY A 644 -24.63 35.09 21.98
CA GLY A 644 -24.67 35.90 23.21
C GLY A 644 -24.28 35.15 24.49
N THR A 645 -23.82 33.90 24.39
CA THR A 645 -23.42 33.06 25.52
C THR A 645 -22.23 33.68 26.26
N HIS A 646 -22.07 33.44 27.56
CA HIS A 646 -20.95 33.97 28.37
C HIS A 646 -20.91 35.50 28.54
N GLY A 647 -21.87 36.27 27.96
CA GLY A 647 -22.07 37.69 28.23
C GLY A 647 -21.06 38.66 27.59
N VAL A 648 -20.22 38.18 26.66
CA VAL A 648 -19.25 38.98 25.89
C VAL A 648 -19.68 39.15 24.44
N GLN A 649 -19.33 40.27 23.79
CA GLN A 649 -19.67 40.53 22.39
C GLN A 649 -18.77 39.77 21.39
N TYR A 650 -17.52 39.51 21.79
CA TYR A 650 -16.53 38.77 21.00
C TYR A 650 -15.85 37.75 21.92
N ARG A 651 -15.42 36.60 21.37
CA ARG A 651 -14.86 35.49 22.14
C ARG A 651 -13.39 35.23 21.81
N LEU A 652 -12.56 35.09 22.86
CA LEU A 652 -11.17 34.63 22.71
C LEU A 652 -11.13 33.18 22.20
N ASP A 653 -11.99 32.31 22.72
CA ASP A 653 -12.06 30.89 22.33
C ASP A 653 -12.43 30.67 20.86
N TYR A 654 -12.97 31.67 20.16
CA TYR A 654 -13.21 31.59 18.73
C TYR A 654 -11.90 31.62 17.91
N ILE A 655 -10.80 32.20 18.40
CA ILE A 655 -9.51 32.13 17.71
C ILE A 655 -9.02 30.67 17.63
N ALA A 656 -9.20 29.90 18.71
CA ALA A 656 -8.85 28.48 18.78
C ALA A 656 -9.72 27.58 17.87
N LYS A 657 -10.86 28.07 17.38
CA LYS A 657 -11.70 27.35 16.41
C LYS A 657 -11.11 27.30 15.00
N MET A 658 -10.12 28.14 14.68
CA MET A 658 -9.52 28.16 13.35
C MET A 658 -8.58 26.95 13.11
N PRO A 659 -7.68 26.56 14.04
CA PRO A 659 -6.96 25.29 13.99
C PRO A 659 -7.84 24.04 13.83
N LEU A 660 -8.99 23.97 14.53
CA LEU A 660 -9.96 22.86 14.36
C LEU A 660 -10.46 22.72 12.91
N GLN A 661 -10.59 23.83 12.18
CA GLN A 661 -10.92 23.82 10.75
C GLN A 661 -9.70 23.49 9.88
N PHE A 662 -8.49 23.92 10.25
CA PHE A 662 -7.28 23.56 9.48
C PHE A 662 -7.06 22.04 9.48
N ASN A 663 -7.30 21.38 10.61
CA ASN A 663 -7.17 19.94 10.73
C ASN A 663 -8.25 19.16 9.96
N SER A 664 -9.49 19.68 9.81
CA SER A 664 -10.52 19.03 8.98
C SER A 664 -10.41 19.35 7.48
N GLU A 665 -9.81 20.50 7.13
CA GLU A 665 -9.38 20.77 5.74
C GLU A 665 -8.17 19.94 5.33
N PHE A 666 -7.35 19.45 6.25
CA PHE A 666 -6.14 18.69 5.90
C PHE A 666 -6.44 17.39 5.12
N PRO A 667 -7.22 16.41 5.63
CA PRO A 667 -7.55 15.21 4.85
C PRO A 667 -8.37 15.53 3.59
N THR A 668 -9.30 16.49 3.68
CA THR A 668 -10.07 17.02 2.53
C THR A 668 -9.17 17.43 1.35
N GLU A 669 -8.00 18.01 1.64
CA GLU A 669 -7.03 18.45 0.64
C GLU A 669 -5.97 17.39 0.31
N MET A 670 -5.60 16.53 1.27
CA MET A 670 -4.65 15.42 1.05
C MET A 670 -5.23 14.32 0.17
N ARG A 671 -6.56 14.13 0.11
CA ARG A 671 -7.18 13.03 -0.62
C ARG A 671 -6.80 12.94 -2.09
N ARG A 672 -6.50 14.06 -2.75
CA ARG A 672 -6.05 14.09 -4.15
C ARG A 672 -4.59 13.63 -4.37
N HIS A 673 -3.86 13.36 -3.29
CA HIS A 673 -2.46 12.92 -3.26
C HIS A 673 -2.31 11.46 -2.83
N ASP A 674 -3.41 10.81 -2.47
CA ASP A 674 -3.50 9.39 -2.17
C ASP A 674 -3.33 8.56 -3.47
N PRO A 675 -2.37 7.61 -3.55
CA PRO A 675 -2.16 6.76 -4.71
C PRO A 675 -3.38 5.93 -5.14
N GLY A 676 -4.28 5.58 -4.21
CA GLY A 676 -5.51 4.84 -4.50
C GLY A 676 -6.63 5.66 -5.14
N VAL A 677 -6.45 6.99 -5.28
CA VAL A 677 -7.49 7.91 -5.72
C VAL A 677 -7.30 8.37 -7.17
N THR A 678 -8.18 7.91 -8.06
CA THR A 678 -8.31 8.43 -9.43
C THR A 678 -9.10 9.73 -9.44
N VAL A 679 -8.41 10.85 -9.71
CA VAL A 679 -9.02 12.20 -9.75
C VAL A 679 -9.54 12.55 -11.15
N VAL A 680 -10.84 12.87 -11.24
CA VAL A 680 -11.50 13.44 -12.43
C VAL A 680 -11.91 14.89 -12.15
N ASP A 681 -11.09 15.84 -12.59
CA ASP A 681 -11.39 17.27 -12.48
C ASP A 681 -12.54 17.67 -13.43
N ILE A 682 -13.60 18.29 -12.89
CA ILE A 682 -14.77 18.79 -13.64
C ILE A 682 -14.69 20.32 -13.79
N MET A 683 -14.30 21.02 -12.73
CA MET A 683 -14.09 22.47 -12.71
C MET A 683 -12.72 22.75 -12.09
N VAL A 684 -11.87 23.49 -12.79
CA VAL A 684 -10.57 23.97 -12.29
C VAL A 684 -10.54 25.47 -12.49
N ALA A 685 -10.33 26.21 -11.39
CA ALA A 685 -10.33 27.67 -11.34
C ALA A 685 -11.54 28.33 -12.07
N GLN A 686 -12.70 27.66 -12.12
CA GLN A 686 -13.80 28.14 -12.96
C GLN A 686 -14.52 29.30 -12.28
N ARG A 687 -14.52 30.48 -12.91
CA ARG A 687 -15.22 31.65 -12.34
C ARG A 687 -16.74 31.50 -12.44
N HIS A 688 -17.40 31.34 -11.30
CA HIS A 688 -18.83 31.56 -11.20
C HIS A 688 -19.13 33.04 -10.93
N ILE A 689 -20.11 33.58 -11.68
CA ILE A 689 -20.45 35.01 -11.62
C ILE A 689 -21.31 35.34 -10.38
N GLY A 690 -22.33 34.51 -10.09
CA GLY A 690 -23.27 34.71 -8.99
C GLY A 690 -24.07 36.03 -9.07
N GLY A 691 -24.88 36.30 -8.05
CA GLY A 691 -25.59 37.57 -7.92
C GLY A 691 -26.93 37.54 -7.17
N TRP A 692 -27.50 38.73 -6.99
CA TRP A 692 -28.78 38.97 -6.30
C TRP A 692 -30.03 38.53 -7.09
N GLN A 693 -29.88 37.95 -8.28
CA GLN A 693 -30.99 37.42 -9.09
C GLN A 693 -30.85 35.90 -9.20
N GLY A 694 -31.96 35.17 -9.06
CA GLY A 694 -31.92 33.71 -9.22
C GLY A 694 -31.63 33.29 -10.67
N GLY A 695 -30.97 32.14 -10.84
CA GLY A 695 -30.75 31.53 -12.16
C GLY A 695 -29.32 31.64 -12.72
N HIS A 696 -28.33 32.00 -11.90
CA HIS A 696 -26.93 31.85 -12.29
C HIS A 696 -26.54 30.35 -12.34
N SER A 697 -25.77 29.97 -13.36
CA SER A 697 -25.23 28.61 -13.51
C SER A 697 -23.91 28.62 -14.26
N SER A 698 -22.97 27.75 -13.86
CA SER A 698 -21.81 27.38 -14.67
C SER A 698 -22.07 26.03 -15.36
N LEU A 699 -21.39 25.77 -16.48
CA LEU A 699 -21.37 24.47 -17.16
C LEU A 699 -19.92 24.02 -17.31
N ALA A 700 -19.69 22.72 -17.19
CA ALA A 700 -18.41 22.07 -17.46
C ALA A 700 -18.64 20.60 -17.86
N ASN A 701 -17.57 19.91 -18.28
CA ASN A 701 -17.57 18.47 -18.53
C ASN A 701 -16.50 17.82 -17.65
N GLY A 702 -16.73 16.56 -17.25
CA GLY A 702 -15.69 15.66 -16.75
C GLY A 702 -15.51 14.50 -17.73
N SER A 703 -14.27 14.08 -17.95
CA SER A 703 -13.94 12.92 -18.80
C SER A 703 -13.48 11.77 -17.89
N PHE A 704 -14.37 10.82 -17.66
CA PHE A 704 -14.18 9.68 -16.77
C PHE A 704 -13.41 8.54 -17.49
N PRO A 705 -12.83 7.59 -16.73
CA PRO A 705 -12.37 6.32 -17.27
C PRO A 705 -13.43 5.60 -18.11
N ASN A 706 -13.03 4.57 -18.86
CA ASN A 706 -13.96 3.75 -19.63
C ASN A 706 -14.76 2.81 -18.71
N ALA A 707 -15.91 2.28 -19.16
CA ALA A 707 -16.79 1.41 -18.38
C ALA A 707 -16.06 0.27 -17.62
N SER A 708 -15.14 -0.45 -18.28
CA SER A 708 -14.41 -1.56 -17.63
C SER A 708 -13.44 -1.11 -16.54
N THR A 709 -12.97 0.14 -16.59
CA THR A 709 -12.24 0.76 -15.47
C THR A 709 -13.20 1.32 -14.41
N MET A 710 -14.38 1.82 -14.81
CA MET A 710 -15.42 2.28 -13.88
C MET A 710 -16.01 1.14 -13.03
N GLU A 711 -16.14 -0.06 -13.60
CA GLU A 711 -16.55 -1.29 -12.89
C GLU A 711 -15.61 -1.61 -11.71
N GLY A 712 -14.34 -1.18 -11.76
CA GLY A 712 -13.38 -1.37 -10.67
C GLY A 712 -13.65 -0.53 -9.41
N PHE A 713 -14.32 0.62 -9.50
CA PHE A 713 -14.50 1.53 -8.36
C PHE A 713 -15.80 1.26 -7.59
N ASN A 714 -15.69 1.02 -6.27
CA ASN A 714 -16.86 0.98 -5.39
C ASN A 714 -17.14 2.30 -4.64
N THR A 715 -16.14 3.19 -4.58
CA THR A 715 -16.17 4.42 -3.78
C THR A 715 -16.06 5.66 -4.68
N MET A 716 -16.88 6.67 -4.40
CA MET A 716 -16.87 7.94 -5.13
C MET A 716 -17.16 9.12 -4.21
N GLU A 717 -16.22 10.06 -4.19
CA GLU A 717 -16.29 11.27 -3.37
C GLU A 717 -16.30 12.51 -4.26
N LEU A 718 -17.02 13.56 -3.84
CA LEU A 718 -17.16 14.80 -4.60
C LEU A 718 -16.49 15.96 -3.86
N TYR A 719 -15.29 16.33 -4.32
CA TYR A 719 -14.55 17.48 -3.83
C TYR A 719 -15.13 18.79 -4.38
N MET A 720 -15.29 19.79 -3.52
CA MET A 720 -15.79 21.12 -3.86
C MET A 720 -15.06 22.19 -3.04
N HIS A 721 -14.37 23.10 -3.73
CA HIS A 721 -13.77 24.30 -3.16
C HIS A 721 -14.42 25.55 -3.77
N HIS A 722 -15.04 26.36 -2.92
CA HIS A 722 -15.65 27.64 -3.30
C HIS A 722 -14.80 28.81 -2.74
N GLY A 723 -13.86 29.28 -3.57
CA GLY A 723 -12.99 30.41 -3.26
C GLY A 723 -13.57 31.78 -3.66
N CYS A 724 -12.92 32.86 -3.22
CA CYS A 724 -13.26 34.23 -3.59
C CYS A 724 -11.98 35.06 -3.84
N SER A 725 -12.04 36.04 -4.75
CA SER A 725 -10.85 36.71 -5.33
C SER A 725 -9.99 37.57 -4.40
N GLU A 726 -10.26 37.55 -3.09
CA GLU A 726 -9.46 38.22 -2.06
C GLU A 726 -9.16 37.28 -0.87
N HIS A 727 -9.58 36.00 -0.96
CA HIS A 727 -9.34 34.93 0.01
C HIS A 727 -9.67 35.27 1.48
N ARG A 728 -10.73 36.06 1.72
CA ARG A 728 -10.91 36.75 3.02
C ARG A 728 -12.33 37.03 3.48
N ASP A 729 -12.46 37.30 4.78
CA ASP A 729 -13.70 37.73 5.44
C ASP A 729 -14.26 38.98 4.75
N ARG A 730 -15.59 39.02 4.53
CA ARG A 730 -16.23 40.15 3.85
C ARG A 730 -16.09 41.45 4.64
N TYR A 731 -15.70 42.51 3.95
CA TYR A 731 -15.54 43.85 4.52
C TYR A 731 -16.08 44.94 3.60
N GLN A 732 -16.37 46.13 4.14
CA GLN A 732 -16.78 47.28 3.33
C GLN A 732 -15.54 48.06 2.84
N LYS A 733 -15.46 48.30 1.53
CA LYS A 733 -14.42 49.11 0.89
C LYS A 733 -14.67 50.61 1.11
N SER A 734 -13.64 51.42 0.94
CA SER A 734 -13.67 52.87 1.22
C SER A 734 -14.56 53.70 0.29
N ASP A 735 -14.99 53.14 -0.84
CA ASP A 735 -15.99 53.70 -1.76
C ASP A 735 -17.45 53.35 -1.38
N GLY A 736 -17.63 52.46 -0.40
CA GLY A 736 -18.92 51.96 0.06
C GLY A 736 -19.35 50.62 -0.55
N SER A 737 -18.59 50.06 -1.49
CA SER A 737 -18.76 48.68 -2.00
C SER A 737 -18.28 47.64 -0.98
N TYR A 738 -18.34 46.34 -1.30
CA TYR A 738 -17.86 45.26 -0.45
C TYR A 738 -16.75 44.46 -1.14
N GLY A 739 -15.78 43.99 -0.35
CA GLY A 739 -14.73 43.03 -0.72
C GLY A 739 -14.78 41.78 0.17
N GLY A 740 -13.88 40.84 -0.06
CA GLY A 740 -13.92 39.49 0.51
C GLY A 740 -15.05 38.64 -0.07
N CYS A 741 -15.32 37.50 0.57
CA CYS A 741 -16.29 36.51 0.10
C CYS A 741 -17.75 36.96 0.33
N HIS A 742 -18.75 36.21 -0.17
CA HIS A 742 -20.15 36.67 -0.12
C HIS A 742 -20.85 36.40 1.22
N GLU A 743 -21.59 37.38 1.75
CA GLU A 743 -22.11 37.42 3.14
C GLU A 743 -23.25 36.44 3.51
N TRP A 744 -23.66 35.55 2.61
CA TRP A 744 -24.87 34.73 2.80
C TRP A 744 -24.62 33.26 2.50
N ASP A 745 -25.27 32.42 3.31
CA ASP A 745 -25.44 30.99 3.17
C ASP A 745 -26.45 30.66 2.07
N TYR A 746 -25.95 30.38 0.86
CA TYR A 746 -26.77 29.98 -0.28
C TYR A 746 -26.64 28.49 -0.55
N SER A 747 -27.76 27.83 -0.83
CA SER A 747 -27.77 26.50 -1.44
C SER A 747 -27.05 26.50 -2.79
N GLN A 748 -26.20 25.50 -2.98
CA GLN A 748 -25.46 25.20 -4.19
C GLN A 748 -25.81 23.79 -4.66
N TYR A 749 -25.86 23.61 -5.97
CA TYR A 749 -26.22 22.35 -6.61
C TYR A 749 -25.17 22.05 -7.67
N MET A 750 -24.56 20.87 -7.66
CA MET A 750 -24.04 20.27 -8.88
C MET A 750 -25.14 19.41 -9.49
N GLN A 751 -25.32 19.48 -10.80
CA GLN A 751 -26.31 18.71 -11.54
C GLN A 751 -25.64 17.99 -12.70
N ILE A 752 -25.88 16.70 -12.86
CA ILE A 752 -25.46 15.95 -14.06
C ILE A 752 -26.49 16.15 -15.19
N CYS A 753 -26.06 16.02 -16.45
CA CYS A 753 -26.89 16.16 -17.64
C CYS A 753 -27.05 14.82 -18.37
N ASP A 754 -28.28 14.38 -18.63
CA ASP A 754 -28.60 13.13 -19.36
C ASP A 754 -28.04 13.06 -20.81
N GLU A 755 -27.57 14.19 -21.36
CA GLU A 755 -27.04 14.31 -22.72
C GLU A 755 -25.92 15.37 -22.76
N VAL A 756 -24.69 14.95 -23.14
CA VAL A 756 -23.54 15.87 -23.29
C VAL A 756 -23.84 16.95 -24.33
N GLY A 757 -23.54 18.21 -23.99
CA GLY A 757 -23.79 19.37 -24.86
C GLY A 757 -25.24 19.86 -24.87
N ASN A 758 -26.23 19.02 -24.52
CA ASN A 758 -27.61 19.46 -24.35
C ASN A 758 -27.89 19.89 -22.91
N SER A 759 -27.42 21.09 -22.55
CA SER A 759 -27.61 21.60 -21.18
C SER A 759 -29.08 21.79 -20.75
N SER A 760 -30.09 21.49 -21.57
CA SER A 760 -31.49 21.48 -21.12
C SER A 760 -31.86 20.27 -20.26
N THR A 761 -31.09 19.17 -20.34
CA THR A 761 -31.31 17.96 -19.53
C THR A 761 -30.80 18.10 -18.09
N CYS A 762 -29.75 18.89 -17.82
CA CYS A 762 -29.15 18.99 -16.48
C CYS A 762 -30.14 19.48 -15.41
N SER A 763 -30.64 18.51 -14.65
CA SER A 763 -31.78 18.63 -13.74
C SER A 763 -31.65 17.66 -12.55
N THR A 764 -31.15 16.45 -12.80
CA THR A 764 -30.68 15.50 -11.77
C THR A 764 -29.56 16.10 -10.94
N GLU A 765 -29.62 15.95 -9.63
CA GLU A 765 -28.70 16.57 -8.66
C GLU A 765 -27.60 15.58 -8.29
N PHE A 766 -26.35 15.95 -8.54
CA PHE A 766 -25.17 15.13 -8.33
C PHE A 766 -24.47 15.45 -7.00
N GLY A 767 -24.62 16.68 -6.49
CA GLY A 767 -24.10 17.11 -5.18
C GLY A 767 -24.78 18.39 -4.68
N TYR A 768 -24.80 18.58 -3.37
CA TYR A 768 -25.52 19.67 -2.70
C TYR A 768 -24.73 20.23 -1.50
N TRP A 769 -24.60 21.55 -1.41
CA TRP A 769 -23.86 22.25 -0.34
C TRP A 769 -24.56 23.54 0.06
N ILE A 770 -24.21 24.07 1.24
CA ILE A 770 -24.60 25.42 1.66
C ILE A 770 -23.35 26.28 1.87
N THR A 771 -23.23 27.42 1.20
CA THR A 771 -22.03 28.26 1.34
C THR A 771 -21.83 28.77 2.77
N THR A 772 -20.59 29.12 3.09
CA THR A 772 -20.28 29.91 4.27
C THR A 772 -20.98 31.28 4.23
N TYR A 773 -21.07 31.92 5.38
CA TYR A 773 -21.26 33.36 5.51
C TYR A 773 -19.92 34.11 5.37
N GLY A 774 -19.63 34.63 4.17
CA GLY A 774 -18.56 35.61 3.99
C GLY A 774 -17.14 35.06 4.04
N ARG A 775 -16.94 33.74 3.87
CA ARG A 775 -15.65 33.05 3.81
C ARG A 775 -15.55 32.09 2.61
N GLU A 776 -14.38 31.49 2.43
CA GLU A 776 -14.16 30.34 1.55
C GLU A 776 -14.51 29.04 2.27
N GLY A 777 -14.71 27.95 1.52
CA GLY A 777 -14.87 26.62 2.08
C GLY A 777 -14.44 25.53 1.11
N ARG A 778 -14.02 24.40 1.69
CA ARG A 778 -13.56 23.17 1.04
C ARG A 778 -14.31 22.03 1.69
N TRP A 779 -14.81 21.11 0.88
CA TRP A 779 -15.53 19.93 1.35
C TRP A 779 -15.25 18.76 0.41
N LEU A 780 -15.27 17.57 1.00
CA LEU A 780 -15.19 16.29 0.32
C LEU A 780 -16.38 15.47 0.83
N THR A 781 -17.30 15.11 -0.07
CA THR A 781 -18.55 14.45 0.31
C THR A 781 -18.62 13.08 -0.35
N ASP A 782 -18.66 12.02 0.45
CA ASP A 782 -18.96 10.67 -0.03
C ASP A 782 -20.35 10.65 -0.70
N ILE A 783 -20.36 10.25 -1.96
CA ILE A 783 -21.55 10.05 -2.78
C ILE A 783 -21.50 8.71 -3.51
N SER A 784 -20.83 7.70 -2.93
CA SER A 784 -20.60 6.38 -3.52
C SER A 784 -21.87 5.71 -4.07
N PRO A 785 -23.06 5.79 -3.41
CA PRO A 785 -24.32 5.29 -3.98
C PRO A 785 -24.82 6.01 -5.25
N ARG A 786 -24.10 7.02 -5.76
CA ARG A 786 -24.37 7.74 -7.01
C ARG A 786 -23.49 7.27 -8.17
N LEU A 787 -22.57 6.31 -7.97
CA LEU A 787 -21.69 5.76 -9.02
C LEU A 787 -22.44 5.24 -10.25
N PHE A 788 -23.68 4.76 -10.07
CA PHE A 788 -24.57 4.33 -11.16
C PHE A 788 -24.89 5.44 -12.20
N GLU A 789 -24.59 6.72 -11.93
CA GLU A 789 -24.74 7.81 -12.91
C GLU A 789 -23.53 7.97 -13.84
N LEU A 790 -22.43 7.24 -13.57
CA LEU A 790 -21.13 7.36 -14.25
C LEU A 790 -20.52 6.01 -14.67
N PHE A 791 -21.18 4.88 -14.39
CA PHE A 791 -20.67 3.52 -14.68
C PHE A 791 -20.35 3.26 -16.17
N ASP A 792 -21.09 3.88 -17.11
CA ASP A 792 -20.80 3.81 -18.56
C ASP A 792 -19.44 4.48 -18.93
N GLY A 793 -18.96 5.40 -18.08
CA GLY A 793 -17.70 6.11 -18.26
C GLY A 793 -17.67 7.15 -19.39
N GLY A 794 -16.48 7.71 -19.64
CA GLY A 794 -16.26 8.70 -20.69
C GLY A 794 -16.77 10.12 -20.35
N ASP A 795 -17.21 10.87 -21.35
CA ASP A 795 -17.57 12.28 -21.18
C ASP A 795 -18.97 12.44 -20.54
N HIS A 796 -19.03 13.12 -19.39
CA HIS A 796 -20.28 13.57 -18.77
C HIS A 796 -20.32 15.11 -18.65
N MET A 797 -21.48 15.72 -18.87
CA MET A 797 -21.68 17.16 -18.71
C MET A 797 -22.33 17.48 -17.36
N PHE A 798 -21.90 18.57 -16.73
CA PHE A 798 -22.39 19.03 -15.44
C PHE A 798 -22.79 20.51 -15.47
N ARG A 799 -23.72 20.86 -14.59
CA ARG A 799 -24.16 22.23 -14.29
C ARG A 799 -24.04 22.50 -12.79
N TYR A 800 -23.16 23.43 -12.42
CA TYR A 800 -23.25 24.08 -11.11
C TYR A 800 -24.35 25.15 -11.13
N ARG A 801 -25.19 25.22 -10.09
CA ARG A 801 -26.10 26.33 -9.81
C ARG A 801 -25.87 26.87 -8.40
N GLY A 802 -25.86 28.18 -8.25
CA GLY A 802 -25.82 28.86 -6.96
C GLY A 802 -26.07 30.36 -7.13
N ALA A 803 -26.35 31.06 -6.03
CA ALA A 803 -26.38 32.53 -6.02
C ALA A 803 -25.03 33.13 -5.60
N ASN A 804 -24.19 32.37 -4.89
CA ASN A 804 -22.84 32.80 -4.50
C ASN A 804 -21.90 32.86 -5.72
N GLY A 805 -21.12 33.93 -5.82
CA GLY A 805 -20.15 34.16 -6.89
C GLY A 805 -18.73 34.03 -6.37
N GLY A 806 -17.94 33.17 -7.02
CA GLY A 806 -16.64 32.73 -6.53
C GLY A 806 -15.86 31.94 -7.58
N TRP A 807 -14.67 31.49 -7.21
CA TRP A 807 -13.89 30.51 -7.96
C TRP A 807 -14.35 29.11 -7.56
N LEU A 808 -14.56 28.22 -8.52
CA LEU A 808 -14.95 26.84 -8.29
C LEU A 808 -13.83 25.90 -8.71
N ASN A 809 -13.37 25.07 -7.78
CA ASN A 809 -12.74 23.80 -8.11
C ASN A 809 -13.72 22.68 -7.72
N VAL A 810 -14.03 21.78 -8.64
CA VAL A 810 -14.90 20.61 -8.40
C VAL A 810 -14.30 19.41 -9.10
N SER A 811 -14.14 18.31 -8.37
CA SER A 811 -13.50 17.10 -8.85
C SER A 811 -14.22 15.89 -8.27
N VAL A 812 -14.37 14.83 -9.07
CA VAL A 812 -14.80 13.52 -8.57
C VAL A 812 -13.55 12.70 -8.26
N TYR A 813 -13.50 12.11 -7.09
CA TYR A 813 -12.44 11.20 -6.65
C TYR A 813 -13.03 9.78 -6.67
N LEU A 814 -12.43 8.90 -7.47
CA LEU A 814 -12.83 7.51 -7.65
C LEU A 814 -11.80 6.59 -6.99
N SER A 815 -12.26 5.61 -6.23
CA SER A 815 -11.38 4.69 -5.49
C SER A 815 -12.09 3.37 -5.17
N ASN A 816 -11.37 2.41 -4.60
CA ASN A 816 -11.89 1.10 -4.24
C ASN A 816 -11.35 0.71 -2.85
N TRP A 817 -12.24 0.45 -1.89
CA TRP A 817 -11.89 0.10 -0.50
C TRP A 817 -12.89 -0.93 0.01
N GLU A 818 -12.49 -1.86 0.89
CA GLU A 818 -13.42 -2.83 1.50
C GLU A 818 -14.23 -3.61 0.43
N ASP A 819 -13.56 -4.12 -0.60
CA ASP A 819 -14.23 -4.55 -1.84
C ASP A 819 -14.90 -5.93 -1.77
N GLU A 820 -16.15 -5.95 -1.30
CA GLU A 820 -17.05 -7.12 -1.34
C GLU A 820 -17.54 -7.50 -2.77
N GLY A 821 -17.02 -6.88 -3.84
CA GLY A 821 -17.46 -7.09 -5.22
C GLY A 821 -18.80 -6.42 -5.58
N LEU A 822 -19.43 -5.73 -4.63
CA LEU A 822 -20.69 -5.01 -4.84
C LEU A 822 -20.46 -3.66 -5.55
N ARG A 823 -21.30 -3.35 -6.54
CA ARG A 823 -21.31 -2.05 -7.25
C ARG A 823 -22.74 -1.52 -7.42
N PRO A 824 -23.01 -0.21 -7.21
CA PRO A 824 -24.31 0.39 -7.48
C PRO A 824 -24.50 0.55 -9.00
N THR A 825 -25.39 -0.25 -9.59
CA THR A 825 -25.62 -0.29 -11.05
C THR A 825 -26.96 0.29 -11.49
N GLY A 826 -27.77 0.80 -10.56
CA GLY A 826 -28.96 1.57 -10.88
C GLY A 826 -29.67 2.13 -9.64
N ALA A 827 -30.60 3.06 -9.84
CA ALA A 827 -31.43 3.58 -8.75
C ALA A 827 -32.78 4.14 -9.25
N GLU A 828 -33.74 4.29 -8.34
CA GLU A 828 -35.01 4.97 -8.58
C GLU A 828 -35.15 6.20 -7.67
N LEU A 829 -35.48 7.37 -8.25
CA LEU A 829 -35.77 8.59 -7.49
C LEU A 829 -37.03 8.36 -6.63
N ALA A 830 -36.80 8.13 -5.34
CA ALA A 830 -37.78 7.64 -4.41
C ALA A 830 -38.86 8.68 -4.12
N PHE A 831 -38.41 9.82 -3.57
CA PHE A 831 -39.23 10.92 -3.06
C PHE A 831 -38.55 12.27 -3.28
N ASN A 832 -39.32 13.35 -3.12
CA ASN A 832 -38.86 14.73 -3.19
C ASN A 832 -39.44 15.53 -2.01
N GLY A 833 -38.77 16.62 -1.64
CA GLY A 833 -39.17 17.55 -0.58
C GLY A 833 -40.39 18.43 -0.89
N GLY A 834 -40.39 19.64 -0.33
CA GLY A 834 -41.42 20.66 -0.49
C GLY A 834 -41.88 21.28 0.83
N SER A 835 -42.97 22.04 0.78
CA SER A 835 -43.36 22.94 1.87
C SER A 835 -43.87 22.20 3.10
N PHE A 836 -43.11 22.29 4.20
CA PHE A 836 -43.30 21.49 5.40
C PHE A 836 -44.43 22.04 6.28
N ARG A 837 -45.65 21.51 6.08
CA ARG A 837 -46.88 21.82 6.84
C ARG A 837 -47.78 20.57 6.89
N GLY A 838 -49.04 20.73 7.35
CA GLY A 838 -49.95 19.60 7.59
C GLY A 838 -50.25 18.71 6.38
N GLU A 839 -50.10 19.27 5.17
CA GLU A 839 -50.27 18.57 3.89
C GLU A 839 -48.97 17.92 3.36
N TYR A 840 -47.82 18.04 4.04
CA TYR A 840 -46.54 17.49 3.57
C TYR A 840 -46.58 15.96 3.40
N ASN A 841 -47.37 15.27 4.23
CA ASN A 841 -47.61 13.82 4.14
C ASN A 841 -48.91 13.47 3.37
N ASN A 842 -49.49 14.42 2.62
CA ASN A 842 -50.68 14.17 1.82
C ASN A 842 -50.28 13.56 0.46
N GLU A 843 -50.56 12.27 0.28
CA GLU A 843 -50.33 11.51 -0.97
C GLU A 843 -51.03 12.10 -2.21
N SER A 844 -52.02 12.99 -2.03
CA SER A 844 -52.66 13.73 -3.14
C SER A 844 -51.90 14.98 -3.59
N GLN A 845 -50.86 15.39 -2.85
CA GLN A 845 -50.02 16.57 -3.15
C GLN A 845 -48.56 16.19 -3.42
N TYR A 846 -48.02 15.20 -2.70
CA TYR A 846 -46.64 14.74 -2.83
C TYR A 846 -46.56 13.20 -2.97
N LYS A 847 -45.57 12.69 -3.71
CA LYS A 847 -45.24 11.27 -3.68
C LYS A 847 -44.69 10.92 -2.29
N ARG A 848 -45.39 10.04 -1.58
CA ARG A 848 -45.05 9.55 -0.22
C ARG A 848 -45.13 8.02 -0.10
N VAL A 849 -45.41 7.35 -1.21
CA VAL A 849 -45.37 5.90 -1.41
C VAL A 849 -44.67 5.63 -2.76
N HIS A 850 -43.85 4.59 -2.82
CA HIS A 850 -43.11 4.18 -4.01
C HIS A 850 -43.05 2.65 -4.09
N ASP A 851 -43.57 2.06 -5.17
CA ASP A 851 -43.52 0.63 -5.42
C ASP A 851 -42.21 0.28 -6.16
N LEU A 852 -41.23 -0.31 -5.47
CA LEU A 852 -39.86 -0.54 -5.96
C LEU A 852 -39.82 -1.56 -7.11
N GLN A 853 -39.05 -1.26 -8.16
CA GLN A 853 -38.87 -2.13 -9.34
C GLN A 853 -37.48 -2.79 -9.32
N ILE A 854 -37.26 -3.67 -8.32
CA ILE A 854 -35.96 -4.32 -8.05
C ILE A 854 -35.43 -5.03 -9.33
N PRO A 855 -34.23 -4.68 -9.81
CA PRO A 855 -33.59 -5.34 -10.95
C PRO A 855 -33.27 -6.83 -10.71
N ALA A 856 -33.00 -7.56 -11.78
CA ALA A 856 -32.45 -8.92 -11.69
C ALA A 856 -30.94 -8.84 -11.37
N GLY A 857 -30.46 -9.70 -10.46
CA GLY A 857 -29.06 -9.71 -10.00
C GLY A 857 -28.76 -8.71 -8.87
N THR A 858 -29.76 -7.97 -8.38
CA THR A 858 -29.59 -7.09 -7.22
C THR A 858 -29.43 -7.90 -5.93
N GLU A 859 -28.32 -7.69 -5.23
CA GLU A 859 -27.97 -8.37 -3.96
C GLU A 859 -28.13 -7.46 -2.74
N LYS A 860 -27.84 -6.16 -2.88
CA LYS A 860 -27.96 -5.16 -1.81
C LYS A 860 -28.80 -3.95 -2.28
N ILE A 861 -29.58 -3.35 -1.38
CA ILE A 861 -30.46 -2.22 -1.67
C ILE A 861 -30.38 -1.17 -0.55
N GLU A 862 -30.11 0.08 -0.90
CA GLU A 862 -29.98 1.19 0.05
C GLU A 862 -30.98 2.32 -0.22
N ILE A 863 -31.35 3.06 0.82
CA ILE A 863 -31.89 4.41 0.70
C ILE A 863 -30.71 5.39 0.74
N TYR A 864 -30.59 6.25 -0.27
CA TYR A 864 -29.71 7.42 -0.27
C TYR A 864 -30.57 8.68 -0.12
N ALA A 865 -30.32 9.52 0.88
CA ALA A 865 -31.11 10.71 1.16
C ALA A 865 -30.23 11.94 1.44
N VAL A 866 -30.46 13.02 0.70
CA VAL A 866 -29.92 14.36 1.01
C VAL A 866 -31.10 15.22 1.48
N ILE A 867 -31.12 15.64 2.74
CA ILE A 867 -32.25 16.37 3.33
C ILE A 867 -31.83 17.59 4.13
N THR A 868 -32.46 18.74 3.89
CA THR A 868 -32.23 19.99 4.63
C THR A 868 -33.51 20.79 4.86
N GLY A 869 -33.65 21.35 6.07
CA GLY A 869 -34.73 22.26 6.44
C GLY A 869 -34.40 23.72 6.14
N HIS A 870 -35.36 24.44 5.56
CA HIS A 870 -35.21 25.84 5.16
C HIS A 870 -36.31 26.75 5.68
N GLY A 871 -35.94 28.00 5.98
CA GLY A 871 -36.83 29.06 6.40
C GLY A 871 -37.07 29.15 7.91
N PHE A 872 -37.24 30.38 8.41
CA PHE A 872 -37.26 30.72 9.84
C PHE A 872 -38.27 31.81 10.21
N GLY A 873 -38.64 31.86 11.49
CA GLY A 873 -39.33 32.99 12.15
C GLY A 873 -40.77 33.21 11.68
N LYS A 874 -41.48 32.15 11.28
CA LYS A 874 -42.83 32.23 10.68
C LYS A 874 -43.96 31.74 11.58
N ASP A 875 -43.66 30.89 12.55
CA ASP A 875 -44.59 30.24 13.47
C ASP A 875 -43.89 30.02 14.85
N ASN A 876 -44.55 29.36 15.81
CA ASN A 876 -43.96 29.04 17.11
C ASN A 876 -42.81 28.00 17.06
N ALA A 877 -42.85 27.01 16.16
CA ALA A 877 -41.87 25.92 16.12
C ALA A 877 -40.56 26.31 15.39
N ASN A 878 -40.56 27.44 14.68
CA ASN A 878 -39.39 27.98 13.96
C ASN A 878 -38.86 27.08 12.83
N CYS A 879 -39.69 26.14 12.36
CA CYS A 879 -39.38 25.26 11.24
C CYS A 879 -39.22 26.03 9.90
N ALA A 880 -38.50 25.50 8.91
CA ALA A 880 -37.81 24.20 8.92
C ALA A 880 -36.30 24.30 9.22
N GLU A 881 -35.67 25.48 9.11
CA GLU A 881 -34.22 25.63 9.35
C GLU A 881 -33.80 25.35 10.80
N PHE A 882 -34.63 25.77 11.76
CA PHE A 882 -34.33 25.72 13.20
C PHE A 882 -35.38 24.90 13.96
N CYS A 883 -35.78 23.75 13.41
CA CYS A 883 -36.53 22.75 14.16
C CYS A 883 -36.10 21.33 13.74
N ASN A 884 -35.98 20.41 14.71
CA ASN A 884 -35.75 18.99 14.44
C ASN A 884 -37.00 18.41 13.79
N HIS A 885 -36.92 18.21 12.48
CA HIS A 885 -37.88 17.47 11.67
C HIS A 885 -37.33 16.07 11.35
N GLU A 886 -38.25 15.11 11.37
CA GLU A 886 -38.01 13.68 11.42
C GLU A 886 -38.43 13.01 10.10
N HIS A 887 -37.60 12.14 9.54
CA HIS A 887 -37.79 11.53 8.21
C HIS A 887 -37.95 10.02 8.31
N ARG A 888 -39.22 9.59 8.42
CA ARG A 888 -39.54 8.18 8.64
C ARG A 888 -39.71 7.43 7.32
N TYR A 889 -38.99 6.32 7.20
CA TYR A 889 -39.11 5.35 6.12
C TYR A 889 -39.74 4.06 6.64
N SER A 890 -40.56 3.40 5.84
CA SER A 890 -41.21 2.13 6.23
C SER A 890 -41.60 1.29 5.02
N MET A 891 -41.39 -0.03 5.11
CA MET A 891 -41.76 -1.03 4.10
C MET A 891 -41.92 -2.39 4.77
N ASN A 892 -42.89 -3.20 4.33
CA ASN A 892 -43.09 -4.61 4.72
C ASN A 892 -43.16 -4.94 6.24
N GLY A 893 -43.26 -3.94 7.11
CA GLY A 893 -43.29 -4.07 8.57
C GLY A 893 -42.06 -3.48 9.27
N PHE A 894 -40.98 -3.24 8.52
CA PHE A 894 -39.79 -2.52 8.98
C PHE A 894 -40.01 -1.00 8.95
N VAL A 895 -39.27 -0.30 9.81
CA VAL A 895 -39.31 1.16 9.96
C VAL A 895 -37.91 1.65 10.37
N THR A 896 -37.44 2.72 9.74
CA THR A 896 -36.25 3.49 10.17
C THR A 896 -36.55 4.98 10.10
N GLN A 897 -35.68 5.82 10.67
CA GLN A 897 -35.89 7.27 10.71
C GLN A 897 -34.56 8.03 10.77
N GLU A 898 -34.44 9.05 9.92
CA GLU A 898 -33.39 10.07 9.95
C GLU A 898 -33.91 11.30 10.73
N ASP A 899 -33.12 11.79 11.69
CA ASP A 899 -33.50 12.88 12.62
C ASP A 899 -32.46 13.99 12.61
N HIS A 900 -32.90 15.22 12.87
CA HIS A 900 -32.05 16.41 12.89
C HIS A 900 -31.97 17.06 14.30
N PRO A 901 -31.48 16.33 15.31
CA PRO A 901 -31.60 16.71 16.73
C PRO A 901 -30.93 18.04 17.07
N MET A 902 -29.89 18.43 16.34
CA MET A 902 -29.11 19.65 16.55
C MET A 902 -29.98 20.93 16.51
N ALA A 903 -31.03 20.96 15.68
CA ALA A 903 -31.98 22.07 15.61
C ALA A 903 -32.99 22.10 16.78
N GLY A 904 -33.32 20.93 17.35
CA GLY A 904 -34.23 20.77 18.48
C GLY A 904 -35.73 20.91 18.18
N ASN A 905 -36.57 20.30 19.00
CA ASN A 905 -38.03 20.41 18.97
C ASN A 905 -38.59 20.34 20.41
N ASP A 906 -39.90 20.12 20.59
CA ASP A 906 -40.49 20.02 21.94
C ASP A 906 -40.00 18.78 22.74
N SER A 907 -39.40 17.79 22.07
CA SER A 907 -38.90 16.54 22.66
C SER A 907 -37.37 16.52 22.82
N VAL A 908 -36.63 17.22 21.95
CA VAL A 908 -35.16 17.25 21.91
C VAL A 908 -34.67 18.69 22.04
N GLY A 909 -33.80 18.97 23.01
CA GLY A 909 -33.24 20.32 23.20
C GLY A 909 -32.25 20.70 22.10
N GLY A 910 -32.52 21.76 21.35
CA GLY A 910 -31.65 22.24 20.27
C GLY A 910 -30.37 22.92 20.75
N ASP A 911 -29.32 22.87 19.93
CA ASP A 911 -27.98 23.32 20.28
C ASP A 911 -27.65 24.69 19.68
N SER A 912 -27.57 25.70 20.54
CA SER A 912 -27.25 27.07 20.13
C SER A 912 -25.79 27.27 19.69
N GLU A 913 -24.91 26.29 19.90
CA GLU A 913 -23.55 26.24 19.36
C GLU A 913 -23.30 24.94 18.56
N GLY A 914 -24.35 24.30 18.03
CA GLY A 914 -24.29 23.01 17.32
C GLY A 914 -23.34 23.02 16.11
N CYS A 915 -23.65 23.82 15.09
CA CYS A 915 -22.75 24.00 13.93
C CYS A 915 -21.37 24.58 14.31
N ALA A 916 -21.24 25.16 15.51
CA ALA A 916 -19.97 25.60 16.08
C ALA A 916 -19.15 24.48 16.74
N LYS A 917 -19.63 23.23 16.71
CA LYS A 917 -18.95 22.00 17.18
C LYS A 917 -18.57 21.10 16.01
N GLU A 918 -19.39 21.04 14.96
CA GLU A 918 -19.18 20.28 13.71
C GLU A 918 -17.95 20.69 12.87
N MET A 919 -17.05 21.53 13.40
CA MET A 919 -15.88 22.02 12.67
C MET A 919 -14.86 20.91 12.40
N HIS A 920 -14.81 19.89 13.27
CA HIS A 920 -14.09 18.64 13.02
C HIS A 920 -14.71 17.86 11.85
N ASN A 921 -16.03 17.93 11.68
CA ASN A 921 -16.79 17.34 10.58
C ASN A 921 -16.88 18.25 9.32
N GLY A 922 -15.98 19.24 9.20
CA GLY A 922 -15.86 20.12 8.02
C GLY A 922 -16.60 21.47 8.09
N ALA A 923 -17.30 21.79 9.18
CA ALA A 923 -17.98 23.09 9.29
C ALA A 923 -16.99 24.26 9.44
N GLN A 924 -17.01 25.20 8.50
CA GLN A 924 -16.08 26.35 8.49
C GLN A 924 -16.22 27.23 9.74
N ALA A 925 -15.11 27.58 10.40
CA ALA A 925 -15.10 28.37 11.62
C ALA A 925 -15.24 29.89 11.38
N ASN A 926 -15.53 30.65 12.43
CA ASN A 926 -15.39 32.12 12.50
C ASN A 926 -16.01 32.91 11.33
N GLN A 927 -17.11 32.41 10.77
CA GLN A 927 -17.78 33.07 9.65
C GLN A 927 -18.51 34.35 10.11
N LEU A 928 -19.00 35.12 9.13
CA LEU A 928 -20.03 36.13 9.40
C LEU A 928 -21.38 35.46 9.72
N GLY A 929 -22.41 36.26 9.97
CA GLY A 929 -23.78 35.78 10.16
C GLY A 929 -23.97 34.69 11.22
N THR A 930 -25.11 34.03 11.20
CA THR A 930 -25.54 33.13 12.28
C THR A 930 -25.01 31.69 12.13
N TRP A 931 -23.75 31.55 11.73
CA TRP A 931 -23.07 30.24 11.58
C TRP A 931 -23.05 29.33 12.82
N PRO A 932 -23.01 29.81 14.09
CA PRO A 932 -22.84 28.90 15.23
C PRO A 932 -24.09 28.06 15.56
N TYR A 933 -25.29 28.51 15.19
CA TYR A 933 -26.54 27.86 15.58
C TYR A 933 -26.72 26.52 14.88
N GLY A 934 -27.10 25.49 15.64
CA GLY A 934 -27.54 24.21 15.11
C GLY A 934 -28.77 24.34 14.21
N ARG A 935 -28.82 23.51 13.18
CA ARG A 935 -29.74 23.58 12.05
C ARG A 935 -30.16 22.19 11.60
N ALA A 936 -31.22 22.12 10.79
CA ALA A 936 -31.83 20.86 10.43
C ALA A 936 -31.27 20.28 9.12
N GLY A 937 -30.28 19.40 9.24
CA GLY A 937 -29.66 18.65 8.13
C GLY A 937 -28.46 19.32 7.46
N TRP A 938 -28.04 20.50 7.94
CA TRP A 938 -26.90 21.23 7.37
C TRP A 938 -26.29 22.19 8.38
N CYS A 939 -25.06 22.61 8.11
CA CYS A 939 -24.46 23.80 8.68
C CYS A 939 -23.97 24.72 7.57
N ALA A 940 -24.07 26.04 7.76
CA ALA A 940 -23.55 27.00 6.79
C ALA A 940 -22.05 26.78 6.65
N GLY A 941 -21.54 26.54 5.43
CA GLY A 941 -20.13 26.24 5.23
C GLY A 941 -19.70 24.85 5.69
N GLN A 942 -20.63 23.89 5.78
CA GLN A 942 -20.36 22.46 5.80
C GLN A 942 -21.00 21.85 4.54
N ASP A 943 -20.55 20.67 4.12
CA ASP A 943 -21.29 19.86 3.17
C ASP A 943 -22.57 19.27 3.77
N VAL A 944 -23.47 18.85 2.89
CA VAL A 944 -24.69 18.15 3.27
C VAL A 944 -24.47 16.67 3.00
N LYS A 945 -23.86 16.00 4.00
CA LYS A 945 -23.58 14.57 3.93
C LYS A 945 -24.88 13.77 3.74
N PRO A 946 -24.93 12.82 2.81
CA PRO A 946 -26.12 12.00 2.61
C PRO A 946 -26.34 11.05 3.79
N TRP A 947 -27.60 10.87 4.17
CA TRP A 947 -28.00 9.76 5.03
C TRP A 947 -28.20 8.51 4.15
N ILE A 948 -27.44 7.46 4.45
CA ILE A 948 -27.44 6.19 3.74
C ILE A 948 -27.94 5.10 4.69
N TYR A 949 -28.82 4.21 4.21
CA TYR A 949 -29.39 3.14 5.04
C TYR A 949 -29.77 1.89 4.24
N ASP A 950 -29.24 0.74 4.62
CA ASP A 950 -29.52 -0.55 4.00
C ASP A 950 -30.97 -1.03 4.29
N ILE A 951 -31.67 -1.44 3.23
CA ILE A 951 -33.04 -1.99 3.27
C ILE A 951 -33.15 -3.35 2.56
N THR A 952 -32.05 -4.07 2.39
CA THR A 952 -31.98 -5.39 1.75
C THR A 952 -32.84 -6.42 2.50
N ASP A 953 -32.74 -6.45 3.83
CA ASP A 953 -33.58 -7.29 4.71
C ASP A 953 -35.09 -6.93 4.66
N TRP A 954 -35.45 -5.77 4.08
CA TRP A 954 -36.84 -5.32 4.04
C TRP A 954 -37.63 -5.95 2.88
N ILE A 955 -36.97 -6.67 1.96
CA ILE A 955 -37.54 -7.12 0.69
C ILE A 955 -38.38 -8.40 0.81
N ASP A 956 -39.65 -8.32 0.41
CA ASP A 956 -40.56 -9.46 0.31
C ASP A 956 -40.55 -10.04 -1.12
N LEU A 957 -39.65 -10.98 -1.34
CA LEU A 957 -39.57 -11.77 -2.59
C LEU A 957 -40.76 -12.74 -2.78
N ALA A 958 -41.58 -12.97 -1.76
CA ALA A 958 -42.69 -13.95 -1.80
C ALA A 958 -44.04 -13.33 -2.17
N SER A 959 -44.29 -12.05 -1.84
CA SER A 959 -45.49 -11.32 -2.29
C SER A 959 -45.27 -10.50 -3.56
N GLY A 960 -44.04 -10.05 -3.83
CA GLY A 960 -43.67 -9.35 -5.06
C GLY A 960 -44.19 -7.91 -5.17
N GLN A 961 -44.61 -7.27 -4.07
CA GLN A 961 -44.87 -5.83 -4.01
C GLN A 961 -44.16 -5.17 -2.83
N ASN A 962 -42.99 -4.59 -3.09
CA ASN A 962 -42.22 -3.82 -2.13
C ASN A 962 -42.62 -2.34 -2.25
N SER A 963 -43.35 -1.82 -1.25
CA SER A 963 -43.93 -0.47 -1.28
C SER A 963 -43.36 0.39 -0.17
N LEU A 964 -42.31 1.16 -0.50
CA LEU A 964 -41.63 2.05 0.42
C LEU A 964 -42.47 3.30 0.69
N ARG A 965 -42.56 3.71 1.95
CA ARG A 965 -43.32 4.88 2.41
C ARG A 965 -42.40 5.86 3.16
N TYR A 966 -42.47 7.14 2.78
CA TYR A 966 -41.74 8.25 3.40
C TYR A 966 -42.70 9.24 4.09
N GLN A 967 -42.32 9.75 5.25
CA GLN A 967 -43.05 10.78 6.00
C GLN A 967 -42.10 11.81 6.62
N GLY A 968 -42.40 13.10 6.47
CA GLY A 968 -41.78 14.17 7.27
C GLY A 968 -42.63 14.49 8.49
N LEU A 969 -42.05 14.46 9.68
CA LEU A 969 -42.74 14.55 10.97
C LEU A 969 -42.08 15.59 11.91
N TYR A 970 -42.80 15.99 12.95
CA TYR A 970 -42.33 16.88 14.03
C TYR A 970 -42.92 16.39 15.35
N ASN A 971 -42.08 16.01 16.31
CA ASN A 971 -42.45 15.21 17.49
C ASN A 971 -43.25 13.94 17.10
N GLY A 972 -42.79 13.21 16.09
CA GLY A 972 -43.40 11.97 15.59
C GLY A 972 -44.79 12.10 14.97
N GLN A 973 -45.25 13.33 14.64
CA GLN A 973 -46.59 13.62 14.08
C GLN A 973 -46.51 14.51 12.84
N ASN A 974 -47.59 14.57 12.04
CA ASN A 974 -47.69 15.55 10.93
C ASN A 974 -47.55 16.97 11.48
N TYR A 975 -46.56 17.71 11.00
CA TYR A 975 -46.30 19.08 11.44
C TYR A 975 -47.41 20.05 11.03
N VAL A 976 -47.95 20.83 11.97
CA VAL A 976 -48.96 21.87 11.72
C VAL A 976 -48.50 23.19 12.35
N PRO A 977 -48.02 24.17 11.56
CA PRO A 977 -47.52 25.45 12.06
C PRO A 977 -48.49 26.17 12.99
N GLN A 978 -47.98 26.77 14.07
CA GLN A 978 -48.80 27.48 15.07
C GLN A 978 -48.54 28.99 15.02
N ASN A 979 -49.62 29.79 14.96
CA ASN A 979 -49.58 31.25 14.79
C ASN A 979 -48.90 31.74 13.49
N GLU A 980 -48.98 30.95 12.41
CA GLU A 980 -48.32 31.23 11.13
C GLU A 980 -48.61 32.63 10.54
N GLN A 981 -47.55 33.30 10.08
CA GLN A 981 -47.64 34.52 9.29
C GLN A 981 -47.89 34.21 7.79
N SER A 982 -48.90 34.85 7.20
CA SER A 982 -49.29 34.69 5.80
C SER A 982 -48.11 34.96 4.84
N GLY A 983 -47.77 33.98 3.99
CA GLY A 983 -46.65 34.08 3.04
C GLY A 983 -45.32 33.54 3.59
N ALA A 984 -45.37 32.60 4.52
CA ALA A 984 -44.22 31.85 5.01
C ALA A 984 -43.63 30.89 3.95
N ASN A 985 -42.33 30.58 4.08
CA ASN A 985 -41.55 29.68 3.22
C ASN A 985 -40.81 28.61 4.07
N GLN A 986 -41.52 27.85 4.90
CA GLN A 986 -40.95 26.63 5.51
C GLN A 986 -40.95 25.53 4.46
N ASP A 987 -39.77 25.06 4.07
CA ASP A 987 -39.59 24.06 3.01
C ASP A 987 -38.54 23.05 3.47
N ILE A 988 -38.77 21.78 3.18
CA ILE A 988 -37.73 20.76 3.29
C ILE A 988 -37.23 20.53 1.87
N HIS A 989 -35.96 20.81 1.60
CA HIS A 989 -35.30 20.22 0.46
C HIS A 989 -35.02 18.76 0.83
N ALA A 990 -35.48 17.82 0.01
CA ALA A 990 -35.19 16.40 0.17
C ALA A 990 -35.03 15.76 -1.20
N ASN A 991 -33.95 15.04 -1.39
CA ASN A 991 -33.63 14.29 -2.59
C ASN A 991 -33.29 12.86 -2.17
N ILE A 992 -34.24 11.95 -2.39
CA ILE A 992 -34.20 10.61 -1.81
C ILE A 992 -34.30 9.60 -2.94
N TRP A 993 -33.36 8.66 -3.00
CA TRP A 993 -33.26 7.57 -3.97
C TRP A 993 -33.33 6.22 -3.26
N VAL A 994 -33.72 5.18 -4.00
CA VAL A 994 -33.41 3.79 -3.65
C VAL A 994 -32.38 3.30 -4.66
N VAL A 995 -31.22 2.88 -4.18
CA VAL A 995 -30.06 2.45 -4.97
C VAL A 995 -29.96 0.94 -4.93
N TYR A 996 -29.67 0.34 -6.09
CA TYR A 996 -29.58 -1.11 -6.29
C TYR A 996 -28.13 -1.49 -6.59
N TYR A 997 -27.61 -2.43 -5.81
CA TYR A 997 -26.26 -2.97 -5.93
C TYR A 997 -26.30 -4.38 -6.50
N THR A 998 -25.40 -4.66 -7.43
CA THR A 998 -25.18 -5.99 -8.02
C THR A 998 -23.74 -6.41 -7.71
N ASN A 999 -23.51 -7.71 -7.51
CA ASN A 999 -22.16 -8.23 -7.39
C ASN A 999 -21.55 -8.41 -8.79
N VAL A 1000 -20.37 -7.84 -9.02
CA VAL A 1000 -19.67 -7.93 -10.32
C VAL A 1000 -18.62 -9.04 -10.34
N SER A 1001 -18.29 -9.66 -9.20
CA SER A 1001 -17.23 -10.67 -9.09
C SER A 1001 -17.45 -11.92 -9.95
N GLU A 1002 -18.70 -12.34 -10.23
CA GLU A 1002 -18.97 -13.48 -11.13
C GLU A 1002 -18.41 -13.26 -12.56
N ASN A 1003 -18.34 -12.00 -13.02
CA ASN A 1003 -17.75 -11.64 -14.33
C ASN A 1003 -16.21 -11.64 -14.32
N ILE A 1004 -15.57 -11.65 -13.15
CA ILE A 1004 -14.11 -11.53 -12.97
C ILE A 1004 -13.42 -12.91 -13.00
N SER A 1005 -14.19 -13.98 -13.20
CA SER A 1005 -13.71 -15.37 -13.37
C SER A 1005 -12.83 -15.63 -14.63
N ALA A 1006 -12.43 -14.56 -15.35
CA ALA A 1006 -11.31 -14.56 -16.28
C ALA A 1006 -10.53 -13.23 -16.14
N GLN A 1007 -9.26 -13.32 -15.74
CA GLN A 1007 -8.33 -12.21 -15.46
C GLN A 1007 -8.50 -11.45 -14.12
N VAL A 1008 -8.51 -12.19 -13.01
CA VAL A 1008 -7.61 -11.85 -11.89
C VAL A 1008 -6.49 -12.88 -11.89
N ASP A 1009 -5.26 -12.38 -11.75
CA ASP A 1009 -4.08 -13.17 -11.44
C ASP A 1009 -3.88 -13.04 -9.91
N ASP A 1010 -3.91 -14.15 -9.17
CA ASP A 1010 -3.79 -14.12 -7.70
C ASP A 1010 -2.35 -13.80 -7.32
N SER A 1011 -2.07 -12.50 -7.25
CA SER A 1011 -0.81 -11.92 -6.81
C SER A 1011 -1.11 -10.60 -6.09
N PRO A 1012 -1.37 -10.63 -4.77
CA PRO A 1012 -1.10 -9.46 -3.95
C PRO A 1012 0.35 -9.05 -4.22
N GLY A 1013 0.54 -7.81 -4.70
CA GLY A 1013 1.83 -7.30 -5.14
C GLY A 1013 2.76 -7.00 -3.97
N VAL A 1014 3.20 -8.04 -3.25
CA VAL A 1014 4.15 -7.93 -2.13
C VAL A 1014 5.45 -7.33 -2.66
N ALA A 1015 5.63 -6.03 -2.43
CA ALA A 1015 6.86 -5.31 -2.67
C ALA A 1015 7.91 -5.78 -1.66
N THR A 1016 8.56 -6.90 -1.96
CA THR A 1016 9.61 -7.47 -1.11
C THR A 1016 10.75 -6.44 -0.95
N PRO A 1017 11.15 -6.09 0.28
CA PRO A 1017 11.92 -4.89 0.51
C PRO A 1017 13.37 -5.03 0.06
N THR A 1018 13.81 -4.12 -0.80
CA THR A 1018 15.24 -3.83 -0.93
C THR A 1018 15.71 -3.09 0.31
N ASN A 1019 16.60 -3.71 1.09
CA ASN A 1019 17.26 -3.10 2.26
C ASN A 1019 18.17 -1.92 1.86
N ASP A 1020 17.59 -0.76 1.55
CA ASP A 1020 18.31 0.51 1.60
C ASP A 1020 18.31 1.02 3.05
N THR A 1021 19.44 0.90 3.74
CA THR A 1021 19.64 1.53 5.05
C THR A 1021 19.92 3.03 4.92
N GLY A 1022 19.06 3.72 4.16
CA GLY A 1022 18.97 5.16 4.06
C GLY A 1022 17.65 5.60 4.68
N GLN A 1023 17.71 6.39 5.77
CA GLN A 1023 16.51 7.04 6.30
C GLN A 1023 16.02 8.09 5.29
N ILE A 1024 15.17 7.67 4.36
CA ILE A 1024 14.38 8.57 3.53
C ILE A 1024 13.42 9.28 4.49
N GLN A 1025 13.61 10.58 4.69
CA GLN A 1025 12.56 11.39 5.29
C GLN A 1025 11.42 11.50 4.27
N THR A 1026 10.50 10.55 4.32
CA THR A 1026 9.20 10.62 3.66
C THR A 1026 8.58 11.96 4.04
N THR A 1027 8.53 12.87 3.06
CA THR A 1027 8.01 14.22 3.23
C THR A 1027 7.33 14.65 1.94
N VAL A 1028 6.09 15.11 2.02
CA VAL A 1028 5.30 15.41 0.82
C VAL A 1028 5.58 16.84 0.34
N GLU A 1029 6.23 17.00 -0.82
CA GLU A 1029 6.41 18.31 -1.46
C GLU A 1029 5.17 18.69 -2.28
N ILE A 1030 4.14 19.21 -1.58
CA ILE A 1030 2.86 19.58 -2.21
C ILE A 1030 2.99 20.92 -2.95
N ILE A 1031 3.35 20.85 -4.23
CA ILE A 1031 3.30 22.00 -5.14
C ILE A 1031 1.84 22.26 -5.56
N ARG A 1032 1.10 23.00 -4.72
CA ARG A 1032 -0.16 23.65 -5.14
C ARG A 1032 0.14 24.57 -6.33
N GLN A 1033 -0.52 24.39 -7.47
CA GLN A 1033 -0.39 25.31 -8.60
C GLN A 1033 -1.03 26.65 -8.24
N GLU A 1034 -0.24 27.74 -8.23
CA GLU A 1034 -0.69 29.11 -7.93
C GLU A 1034 -1.51 29.75 -9.07
N GLU A 1035 -2.66 29.17 -9.45
CA GLU A 1035 -3.59 29.76 -10.42
C GLU A 1035 -4.49 30.86 -9.83
N CYS A 1036 -3.91 31.81 -9.08
CA CYS A 1036 -4.63 33.00 -8.58
C CYS A 1036 -3.81 34.31 -8.50
N SER A 1037 -2.74 34.46 -9.28
CA SER A 1037 -2.19 35.78 -9.67
C SER A 1037 -1.93 35.82 -11.18
N THR A 1038 -2.01 36.94 -11.92
CA THR A 1038 -1.97 38.36 -11.52
C THR A 1038 -3.08 39.21 -12.17
N GLU A 1039 -3.27 40.45 -11.70
CA GLU A 1039 -4.08 41.48 -12.38
C GLU A 1039 -3.57 41.87 -13.79
N GLY A 1040 -4.45 42.48 -14.59
CA GLY A 1040 -4.11 43.21 -15.80
C GLY A 1040 -5.17 44.27 -16.15
N ASP A 1041 -4.79 45.56 -16.10
CA ASP A 1041 -5.67 46.72 -16.37
C ASP A 1041 -6.15 46.82 -17.83
N GLU A 1042 -7.44 47.14 -18.04
CA GLU A 1042 -7.92 48.18 -19.00
C GLU A 1042 -9.32 48.72 -18.66
#